data_AF-A0A1H9HM43-F1
#
_entry.id   AF-A0A1H9HM43-F1
#
_cell.length_a   1.000
_cell.length_b   1.000
_cell.length_c   1.000
_cell.angle_alpha   90.00
_cell.angle_beta   90.00
_cell.angle_gamma   90.00
#
_symmetry.space_group_name_H-M   'P 1'
#
loop_
_entity.id
_entity.type
_entity.pdbx_description
1 polymer ?
#
loop_
_entity_poly.entity_id
_entity_poly.type
_entity_poly.pdbx_seq_one_letter_code
_entity_poly.pdbx_strand_id
1 'polypeptide(L)'
;MKTRYLKWLSFLGIWVFLFFGIASFTAFAEEDLPTTGFEDRDGQEWTTFEEEQEFLSEVEELSERVTVEQIGQSVEGRPLHLIKVGYPSPPSDEDIASGRNIFIMGTQHGNEPSGREMSLKIMRDLAFTDDPEMLELINKSTILIVPTVNPDGREADRRISSDGVDLNRDQITLKTPEGQTIANVMDQYQPDLILDAHERVEGPNISLLGSTNLNVYDGLIEINNELINDYMMPEVEAKGFTVGPYPGGGAPRTVRNVTGLRHGIGVLVEATWVDDYITRVEGQMASVESVLNFYNERFDEIGQVVEEARIHKENVGSNQSEPYYLEGDIDEYPPESDILDPPPFGYLINNDQAEKISTQIDLFSIQTEQVSENGVFVPMGQPVMTVIPFIMDENSNYRLIEGKALYDPDVDPGSIDPPLPPESVELNTDFSQNEEGVPPSNWSTSWRESNWKVFHNPSRLQHYVDEDGGRRVLTWDDIGDVRGDVEVAGLVRARGGNSSGDAGNESSYYLDLRGQGAGSTANHVRINRNIDSRFKVLETEPLPFTVEENSWYHVVFQREGEVLRGKVWAYGESEPDRWSISVEDRFIDYGKVGVGHVSSGMLNEWAYFSVGTANASATRAPEDLIPDVDKTLLQARLMEINEEELDLSNFTEESWNSLQEAIQQAENILDEPEATQEDVDESLDALNNAYSGLVSAPAQYRTNFSHYNVGGAPEDWTSYWNESQWTVLDNPSRLEHDVASGGRSALAWDQVGEVRGKVEVAALVKPTGSGTTLFQLPLHISGSQGSENSYYLDLRTTGSVRINRNLNSSFNVLQTSQVPYTVTDDTWYHAVLQRDGDTLRGKVWPFGEPEPVEWQVEVVDDVHSFGRVGLSHVTSSRINDWAFFGVGVGGQEAPRATDYIFEPVSVDYVEENILTFVESGELKAPLDKLLLKRLEQASRQYEKDHVDQAIKKLEDLLKHLNDEDLQDYVDSNAKSEIDMMVNELIFRWEKN
;
A
#
# COMPACT_ATOMS: atom_id res chain seq x y z
N MET A 1 -62.60 -12.13 57.03
CA MET A 1 -61.50 -11.13 56.93
C MET A 1 -61.54 -10.60 55.50
N LYS A 2 -62.08 -9.40 55.30
CA LYS A 2 -61.33 -8.13 55.12
C LYS A 2 -60.48 -8.15 53.83
N THR A 3 -60.56 -7.25 52.85
CA THR A 3 -61.41 -6.08 52.51
C THR A 3 -60.84 -5.52 51.17
N ARG A 4 -61.65 -5.19 50.12
CA ARG A 4 -62.07 -3.80 49.67
C ARG A 4 -60.97 -3.05 48.86
N TYR A 5 -61.14 -2.30 47.75
CA TYR A 5 -62.15 -1.37 47.18
C TYR A 5 -61.87 -1.21 45.64
N LEU A 6 -62.82 -1.11 44.68
CA LEU A 6 -63.68 0.02 44.19
C LEU A 6 -62.90 1.14 43.43
N LYS A 7 -63.16 1.51 42.16
CA LYS A 7 -64.27 2.32 41.53
C LYS A 7 -64.04 2.34 39.98
N TRP A 8 -64.98 2.19 39.03
CA TRP A 8 -66.24 2.88 38.62
C TRP A 8 -66.05 4.25 37.93
N LEU A 9 -66.27 4.30 36.59
CA LEU A 9 -67.34 5.01 35.81
C LEU A 9 -66.92 6.43 35.32
N SER A 10 -67.43 7.09 34.25
CA SER A 10 -68.25 6.86 33.05
C SER A 10 -68.69 8.23 32.48
N PHE A 11 -69.44 8.22 31.36
CA PHE A 11 -70.38 9.25 30.82
C PHE A 11 -69.78 10.32 29.88
N LEU A 12 -70.37 10.76 28.76
CA LEU A 12 -71.64 10.60 27.98
C LEU A 12 -71.43 11.50 26.71
N GLY A 13 -72.01 11.38 25.51
CA GLY A 13 -73.14 10.63 24.99
C GLY A 13 -73.54 11.04 23.56
N ILE A 14 -74.32 10.14 22.94
CA ILE A 14 -75.55 10.36 22.14
C ILE A 14 -75.46 11.14 20.81
N TRP A 15 -75.76 10.49 19.67
CA TRP A 15 -77.06 10.61 18.95
C TRP A 15 -77.24 9.51 17.88
N VAL A 16 -78.51 9.18 17.68
CA VAL A 16 -79.16 8.12 16.88
C VAL A 16 -79.24 8.51 15.39
N PHE A 17 -79.17 7.55 14.45
CA PHE A 17 -80.21 7.32 13.40
C PHE A 17 -79.96 6.05 12.54
N LEU A 18 -81.07 5.38 12.22
CA LEU A 18 -81.22 4.16 11.43
C LEU A 18 -81.27 4.44 9.91
N PHE A 19 -80.61 3.57 9.14
CA PHE A 19 -80.94 3.00 7.81
C PHE A 19 -81.35 3.91 6.62
N PHE A 20 -80.58 3.85 5.51
CA PHE A 20 -80.98 3.14 4.26
C PHE A 20 -79.86 3.13 3.19
N GLY A 21 -79.53 1.93 2.68
CA GLY A 21 -79.11 1.64 1.30
C GLY A 21 -77.79 2.22 0.76
N ILE A 22 -76.73 1.40 0.74
CA ILE A 22 -75.59 1.58 -0.18
C ILE A 22 -75.36 0.26 -0.93
N ALA A 23 -75.28 0.39 -2.25
CA ALA A 23 -74.96 -0.67 -3.19
C ALA A 23 -73.60 -1.30 -2.86
N SER A 24 -73.48 -2.61 -3.06
CA SER A 24 -72.23 -3.33 -2.99
C SER A 24 -71.19 -2.71 -3.93
N PHE A 25 -70.18 -2.05 -3.36
CA PHE A 25 -68.86 -2.01 -3.97
C PHE A 25 -68.14 -3.27 -3.50
N THR A 26 -67.88 -4.18 -4.42
CA THR A 26 -66.80 -5.15 -4.24
C THR A 26 -65.50 -4.37 -4.19
N ALA A 27 -64.86 -4.35 -3.01
CA ALA A 27 -63.46 -4.01 -2.89
C ALA A 27 -62.67 -5.03 -3.72
N PHE A 28 -61.96 -4.57 -4.74
CA PHE A 28 -60.82 -5.32 -5.26
C PHE A 28 -59.69 -5.18 -4.23
N ALA A 29 -59.02 -6.29 -3.94
CA ALA A 29 -57.85 -6.30 -3.07
C ALA A 29 -56.71 -5.56 -3.78
N GLU A 30 -56.00 -4.67 -3.06
CA GLU A 30 -54.62 -4.30 -3.39
C GLU A 30 -53.83 -5.60 -3.45
N GLU A 31 -53.27 -5.95 -4.62
CA GLU A 31 -52.18 -6.92 -4.69
C GLU A 31 -50.94 -6.23 -4.10
N ASP A 32 -50.24 -6.90 -3.18
CA ASP A 32 -48.98 -6.42 -2.64
C ASP A 32 -47.98 -6.35 -3.82
N LEU A 33 -47.53 -5.13 -4.16
CA LEU A 33 -46.54 -4.92 -5.23
C LEU A 33 -45.21 -5.62 -4.86
N PRO A 34 -44.40 -6.06 -5.85
CA PRO A 34 -43.09 -6.63 -5.58
C PRO A 34 -42.21 -5.69 -4.75
N THR A 35 -41.47 -6.23 -3.78
CA THR A 35 -40.57 -5.47 -2.91
C THR A 35 -39.13 -5.91 -3.14
N THR A 36 -38.17 -4.99 -3.02
CA THR A 36 -36.75 -5.34 -3.10
C THR A 36 -36.27 -5.97 -1.79
N GLY A 37 -35.15 -6.69 -1.81
CA GLY A 37 -34.54 -7.24 -0.60
C GLY A 37 -34.20 -6.16 0.45
N PHE A 38 -33.86 -4.94 -0.02
CA PHE A 38 -33.71 -3.76 0.82
C PHE A 38 -35.00 -3.36 1.55
N GLU A 39 -36.14 -3.36 0.84
CA GLU A 39 -37.44 -3.05 1.44
C GLU A 39 -37.91 -4.14 2.40
N ASP A 40 -37.71 -5.41 2.05
CA ASP A 40 -38.07 -6.57 2.89
C ASP A 40 -37.35 -6.58 4.25
N ARG A 41 -36.20 -5.91 4.33
CA ARG A 41 -35.37 -5.79 5.53
C ARG A 41 -35.42 -4.41 6.17
N ASP A 42 -36.47 -3.62 5.91
CA ASP A 42 -36.65 -2.28 6.48
C ASP A 42 -35.40 -1.37 6.29
N GLY A 43 -34.73 -1.51 5.15
CA GLY A 43 -33.53 -0.74 4.79
C GLY A 43 -32.28 -1.04 5.61
N GLN A 44 -32.22 -2.16 6.35
CA GLN A 44 -31.06 -2.51 7.18
C GLN A 44 -29.93 -3.19 6.41
N GLU A 45 -30.24 -3.83 5.28
CA GLU A 45 -29.28 -4.54 4.42
C GLU A 45 -29.65 -4.33 2.96
N TRP A 46 -28.67 -4.29 2.06
CA TRP A 46 -28.86 -4.12 0.62
C TRP A 46 -29.50 -5.35 -0.03
N THR A 47 -30.14 -5.15 -1.18
CA THR A 47 -30.61 -6.26 -2.05
C THR A 47 -29.41 -7.09 -2.51
N THR A 48 -29.47 -8.42 -2.43
CA THR A 48 -28.38 -9.30 -2.92
C THR A 48 -28.39 -9.42 -4.44
N PHE A 49 -27.36 -10.02 -5.05
CA PHE A 49 -27.38 -10.29 -6.48
C PHE A 49 -28.56 -11.20 -6.87
N GLU A 50 -28.78 -12.30 -6.15
CA GLU A 50 -29.88 -13.23 -6.42
C GLU A 50 -31.25 -12.58 -6.27
N GLU A 51 -31.45 -11.74 -5.24
CA GLU A 51 -32.72 -11.05 -5.01
C GLU A 51 -33.04 -10.04 -6.11
N GLU A 52 -32.03 -9.36 -6.68
CA GLU A 52 -32.26 -8.51 -7.86
C GLU A 52 -32.76 -9.35 -9.04
N GLN A 53 -32.19 -10.53 -9.29
CA GLN A 53 -32.63 -11.38 -10.40
C GLN A 53 -34.09 -11.82 -10.24
N GLU A 54 -34.46 -12.21 -9.01
CA GLU A 54 -35.82 -12.60 -8.66
C GLU A 54 -36.79 -11.41 -8.81
N PHE A 55 -36.42 -10.24 -8.28
CA PHE A 55 -37.23 -9.02 -8.37
C PHE A 55 -37.46 -8.56 -9.81
N LEU A 56 -36.42 -8.53 -10.65
CA LEU A 56 -36.52 -8.15 -12.06
C LEU A 56 -37.46 -9.09 -12.82
N SER A 57 -37.35 -10.40 -12.57
CA SER A 57 -38.20 -11.42 -13.19
C SER A 57 -39.67 -11.27 -12.76
N GLU A 58 -39.91 -11.00 -11.47
CA GLU A 58 -41.26 -10.84 -10.93
C GLU A 58 -41.96 -9.60 -11.50
N VAL A 59 -41.28 -8.45 -11.58
CA VAL A 59 -41.91 -7.24 -12.14
C VAL A 59 -42.20 -7.39 -13.63
N GLU A 60 -41.30 -8.03 -14.40
CA GLU A 60 -41.53 -8.32 -15.82
C GLU A 60 -42.74 -9.24 -16.03
N GLU A 61 -42.92 -10.27 -15.19
CA GLU A 61 -44.08 -11.18 -15.28
C GLU A 61 -45.40 -10.47 -14.97
N LEU A 62 -45.38 -9.49 -14.06
CA LEU A 62 -46.57 -8.80 -13.58
C LEU A 62 -46.97 -7.57 -14.41
N SER A 63 -46.07 -6.97 -15.19
CA SER A 63 -46.35 -5.76 -15.96
C SER A 63 -45.92 -5.84 -17.42
N GLU A 64 -46.89 -5.73 -18.35
CA GLU A 64 -46.62 -5.60 -19.79
C GLU A 64 -45.82 -4.33 -20.15
N ARG A 65 -45.68 -3.39 -19.21
CA ARG A 65 -44.92 -2.14 -19.39
C ARG A 65 -43.42 -2.30 -19.25
N VAL A 66 -42.95 -3.48 -18.82
CA VAL A 66 -41.54 -3.74 -18.52
C VAL A 66 -41.01 -4.85 -19.43
N THR A 67 -39.76 -4.71 -19.86
CA THR A 67 -38.99 -5.80 -20.47
C THR A 67 -37.58 -5.78 -19.90
N VAL A 68 -37.05 -6.94 -19.54
CA VAL A 68 -35.71 -7.11 -18.98
C VAL A 68 -34.86 -7.90 -19.97
N GLU A 69 -33.74 -7.32 -20.39
CA GLU A 69 -32.83 -7.91 -21.35
C GLU A 69 -31.42 -8.03 -20.76
N GLN A 70 -30.82 -9.22 -20.85
CA GLN A 70 -29.39 -9.36 -20.57
C GLN A 70 -28.59 -8.79 -21.75
N ILE A 71 -27.91 -7.66 -21.53
CA ILE A 71 -27.16 -6.91 -22.56
C ILE A 71 -25.66 -7.20 -22.56
N GLY A 72 -25.14 -7.84 -21.52
CA GLY A 72 -23.72 -8.11 -21.39
C GLY A 72 -23.39 -8.98 -20.18
N GLN A 73 -22.08 -9.13 -19.92
CA GLN A 73 -21.55 -9.80 -18.75
C GLN A 73 -20.35 -9.03 -18.21
N SER A 74 -20.18 -9.07 -16.88
CA SER A 74 -18.98 -8.56 -16.22
C SER A 74 -17.78 -9.45 -16.47
N VAL A 75 -16.61 -9.01 -16.01
CA VAL A 75 -15.36 -9.78 -16.12
C VAL A 75 -15.41 -11.15 -15.41
N GLU A 76 -16.10 -11.28 -14.27
CA GLU A 76 -16.35 -12.58 -13.60
C GLU A 76 -17.58 -13.33 -14.17
N GLY A 77 -18.19 -12.82 -15.24
CA GLY A 77 -19.28 -13.48 -15.98
C GLY A 77 -20.69 -13.26 -15.41
N ARG A 78 -20.90 -12.25 -14.55
CA ARG A 78 -22.24 -11.91 -14.04
C ARG A 78 -23.03 -11.10 -15.08
N PRO A 79 -24.32 -11.37 -15.28
CA PRO A 79 -25.14 -10.67 -16.26
C PRO A 79 -25.34 -9.19 -15.92
N LEU A 80 -25.33 -8.33 -16.95
CA LEU A 80 -25.82 -6.96 -16.89
C LEU A 80 -27.20 -6.90 -17.56
N HIS A 81 -28.18 -6.27 -16.90
CA HIS A 81 -29.56 -6.18 -17.38
C HIS A 81 -29.94 -4.76 -17.77
N LEU A 82 -30.54 -4.62 -18.95
CA LEU A 82 -31.26 -3.44 -19.39
C LEU A 82 -32.75 -3.65 -19.16
N ILE A 83 -33.36 -2.76 -18.40
CA ILE A 83 -34.80 -2.69 -18.21
C ILE A 83 -35.34 -1.59 -19.12
N LYS A 84 -36.38 -1.89 -19.88
CA LYS A 84 -37.09 -0.94 -20.73
C LYS A 84 -38.49 -0.76 -20.17
N VAL A 85 -38.89 0.48 -19.90
CA VAL A 85 -40.22 0.82 -19.40
C VAL A 85 -40.95 1.71 -20.40
N GLY A 86 -42.17 1.32 -20.81
CA GLY A 86 -43.00 2.05 -21.76
C GLY A 86 -44.48 1.67 -21.69
N TYR A 87 -45.36 2.48 -22.28
CA TYR A 87 -46.81 2.28 -22.23
C TYR A 87 -47.46 2.14 -23.63
N PRO A 88 -48.40 1.19 -23.83
CA PRO A 88 -48.82 0.15 -22.88
C PRO A 88 -47.79 -0.96 -22.67
N SER A 89 -46.77 -1.03 -23.55
CA SER A 89 -45.58 -1.85 -23.44
C SER A 89 -44.39 -1.08 -24.05
N PRO A 90 -43.13 -1.42 -23.74
CA PRO A 90 -41.98 -0.85 -24.43
C PRO A 90 -42.08 -1.08 -25.94
N PRO A 91 -41.71 -0.09 -26.78
CA PRO A 91 -41.70 -0.26 -28.23
C PRO A 91 -40.50 -1.09 -28.70
N SER A 92 -40.36 -1.32 -30.01
CA SER A 92 -39.22 -2.07 -30.55
C SER A 92 -37.92 -1.28 -30.41
N ASP A 93 -36.76 -1.95 -30.39
CA ASP A 93 -35.46 -1.26 -30.26
C ASP A 93 -35.23 -0.20 -31.36
N GLU A 94 -35.71 -0.45 -32.58
CA GLU A 94 -35.65 0.52 -33.69
C GLU A 94 -36.51 1.77 -33.40
N ASP A 95 -37.68 1.59 -32.80
CA ASP A 95 -38.56 2.69 -32.41
C ASP A 95 -38.02 3.46 -31.19
N ILE A 96 -37.32 2.78 -30.26
CA ILE A 96 -36.64 3.44 -29.13
C ILE A 96 -35.48 4.29 -29.65
N ALA A 97 -34.63 3.71 -30.53
CA ALA A 97 -33.46 4.37 -31.10
C ALA A 97 -33.79 5.57 -31.99
N SER A 98 -34.95 5.56 -32.65
CA SER A 98 -35.46 6.68 -33.45
C SER A 98 -36.41 7.60 -32.68
N GLY A 99 -36.76 7.23 -31.45
CA GLY A 99 -37.64 7.95 -30.55
C GLY A 99 -36.88 8.76 -29.50
N ARG A 100 -37.59 9.11 -28.43
CA ARG A 100 -37.06 9.84 -27.27
C ARG A 100 -36.95 8.91 -26.08
N ASN A 101 -35.82 8.96 -25.40
CA ASN A 101 -35.57 8.10 -24.25
C ASN A 101 -34.61 8.74 -23.24
N ILE A 102 -34.76 8.29 -22.00
CA ILE A 102 -33.89 8.63 -20.87
C ILE A 102 -33.21 7.34 -20.41
N PHE A 103 -31.95 7.44 -20.00
CA PHE A 103 -31.19 6.32 -19.47
C PHE A 103 -30.77 6.58 -18.01
N ILE A 104 -31.16 5.69 -17.11
CA ILE A 104 -30.83 5.73 -15.68
C ILE A 104 -29.86 4.58 -15.39
N MET A 105 -28.78 4.87 -14.68
CA MET A 105 -27.84 3.84 -14.26
C MET A 105 -27.41 3.99 -12.80
N GLY A 106 -27.19 2.84 -12.16
CA GLY A 106 -26.68 2.75 -10.80
C GLY A 106 -25.43 1.87 -10.71
N THR A 107 -24.67 2.07 -9.63
CA THR A 107 -23.60 1.15 -9.20
C THR A 107 -22.56 0.91 -10.31
N GLN A 108 -22.08 1.99 -10.94
CA GLN A 108 -20.81 1.94 -11.68
C GLN A 108 -19.65 1.66 -10.73
N HIS A 109 -19.73 2.20 -9.52
CA HIS A 109 -18.90 1.78 -8.40
C HIS A 109 -19.64 0.78 -7.54
N GLY A 110 -19.05 -0.40 -7.35
CA GLY A 110 -19.71 -1.50 -6.65
C GLY A 110 -20.01 -1.24 -5.17
N ASN A 111 -19.26 -0.38 -4.51
CA ASN A 111 -19.50 0.02 -3.11
C ASN A 111 -20.50 1.19 -2.97
N GLU A 112 -21.21 1.53 -4.05
CA GLU A 112 -22.21 2.61 -4.11
C GLU A 112 -23.61 2.03 -4.45
N PRO A 113 -24.24 1.28 -3.51
CA PRO A 113 -25.48 0.55 -3.76
C PRO A 113 -26.76 1.39 -3.80
N SER A 114 -26.79 2.64 -3.31
CA SER A 114 -28.08 3.36 -3.20
C SER A 114 -28.71 3.70 -4.57
N GLY A 115 -27.89 3.96 -5.59
CA GLY A 115 -28.36 4.18 -6.96
C GLY A 115 -29.01 2.94 -7.59
N ARG A 116 -28.55 1.74 -7.21
CA ARG A 116 -29.17 0.47 -7.61
C ARG A 116 -30.54 0.30 -6.97
N GLU A 117 -30.66 0.52 -5.66
CA GLU A 117 -31.97 0.41 -4.98
C GLU A 117 -32.98 1.44 -5.53
N MET A 118 -32.54 2.67 -5.82
CA MET A 118 -33.36 3.66 -6.53
C MET A 118 -33.81 3.13 -7.88
N SER A 119 -32.90 2.56 -8.68
CA SER A 119 -33.22 2.02 -10.01
C SER A 119 -34.26 0.89 -9.95
N LEU A 120 -34.14 -0.01 -8.96
CA LEU A 120 -35.11 -1.09 -8.74
C LEU A 120 -36.48 -0.56 -8.28
N LYS A 121 -36.51 0.44 -7.40
CA LYS A 121 -37.76 1.05 -6.93
C LYS A 121 -38.46 1.82 -8.04
N ILE A 122 -37.75 2.71 -8.75
CA ILE A 122 -38.36 3.54 -9.80
C ILE A 122 -38.86 2.70 -10.98
N MET A 123 -38.16 1.61 -11.34
CA MET A 123 -38.62 0.73 -12.42
C MET A 123 -39.95 0.04 -12.07
N ARG A 124 -40.13 -0.39 -10.81
CA ARG A 124 -41.40 -0.95 -10.31
C ARG A 124 -42.48 0.13 -10.27
N ASP A 125 -42.16 1.29 -9.71
CA ASP A 125 -43.15 2.34 -9.52
C ASP A 125 -43.71 2.81 -10.87
N LEU A 126 -42.87 2.90 -11.91
CA LEU A 126 -43.32 3.16 -13.30
C LEU A 126 -44.10 1.97 -13.91
N ALA A 127 -43.70 0.73 -13.61
CA ALA A 127 -44.39 -0.47 -14.10
C ALA A 127 -45.86 -0.54 -13.65
N PHE A 128 -46.17 -0.01 -12.47
CA PHE A 128 -47.50 -0.07 -11.86
C PHE A 128 -48.16 1.30 -11.65
N THR A 129 -47.58 2.38 -12.19
CA THR A 129 -48.13 3.72 -12.00
C THR A 129 -49.52 3.89 -12.61
N ASP A 130 -50.40 4.56 -11.87
CA ASP A 130 -51.68 5.10 -12.35
C ASP A 130 -51.65 6.64 -12.44
N ASP A 131 -50.49 7.26 -12.18
CA ASP A 131 -50.31 8.71 -12.30
C ASP A 131 -50.41 9.12 -13.78
N PRO A 132 -51.40 9.99 -14.14
CA PRO A 132 -51.56 10.44 -15.51
C PRO A 132 -50.31 11.09 -16.11
N GLU A 133 -49.50 11.81 -15.31
CA GLU A 133 -48.31 12.49 -15.83
C GLU A 133 -47.20 11.50 -16.15
N MET A 134 -46.97 10.50 -15.29
CA MET A 134 -46.01 9.44 -15.54
C MET A 134 -46.45 8.55 -16.70
N LEU A 135 -47.75 8.21 -16.79
CA LEU A 135 -48.31 7.46 -17.92
C LEU A 135 -48.14 8.21 -19.24
N GLU A 136 -48.34 9.53 -19.25
CA GLU A 136 -48.08 10.34 -20.44
C GLU A 136 -46.60 10.31 -20.82
N LEU A 137 -45.69 10.44 -19.84
CA LEU A 137 -44.25 10.38 -20.04
C LEU A 137 -43.81 9.04 -20.67
N ILE A 138 -44.16 7.91 -20.06
CA ILE A 138 -43.77 6.58 -20.56
C ILE A 138 -44.55 6.14 -21.82
N ASN A 139 -45.59 6.88 -22.22
CA ASN A 139 -46.28 6.70 -23.49
C ASN A 139 -45.60 7.47 -24.64
N LYS A 140 -44.98 8.62 -24.35
CA LYS A 140 -44.28 9.45 -25.36
C LYS A 140 -42.76 9.21 -25.41
N SER A 141 -42.21 8.49 -24.42
CA SER A 141 -40.79 8.17 -24.30
C SER A 141 -40.58 6.79 -23.69
N THR A 142 -39.36 6.25 -23.82
CA THR A 142 -38.97 5.01 -23.12
C THR A 142 -37.97 5.34 -22.00
N ILE A 143 -38.15 4.71 -20.84
CA ILE A 143 -37.19 4.79 -19.73
C ILE A 143 -36.30 3.54 -19.78
N LEU A 144 -35.01 3.75 -20.03
CA LEU A 144 -33.99 2.71 -20.02
C LEU A 144 -33.30 2.71 -18.66
N ILE A 145 -33.11 1.53 -18.05
CA ILE A 145 -32.54 1.42 -16.71
C ILE A 145 -31.52 0.28 -16.65
N VAL A 146 -30.31 0.54 -16.15
CA VAL A 146 -29.33 -0.49 -15.78
C VAL A 146 -29.03 -0.33 -14.29
N PRO A 147 -29.64 -1.15 -13.40
CA PRO A 147 -29.52 -0.96 -11.96
C PRO A 147 -28.09 -1.21 -11.45
N THR A 148 -27.40 -2.18 -12.05
CA THR A 148 -26.09 -2.65 -11.60
C THR A 148 -25.13 -2.71 -12.79
N VAL A 149 -24.39 -1.62 -13.03
CA VAL A 149 -23.35 -1.59 -14.08
C VAL A 149 -22.14 -2.45 -13.69
N ASN A 150 -21.77 -2.46 -12.41
CA ASN A 150 -20.60 -3.19 -11.88
C ASN A 150 -21.00 -4.31 -10.90
N PRO A 151 -21.58 -5.43 -11.37
CA PRO A 151 -22.03 -6.49 -10.48
C PRO A 151 -20.87 -7.17 -9.73
N ASP A 152 -19.69 -7.26 -10.35
CA ASP A 152 -18.47 -7.80 -9.71
C ASP A 152 -17.94 -6.91 -8.60
N GLY A 153 -18.04 -5.59 -8.79
CA GLY A 153 -17.72 -4.62 -7.77
C GLY A 153 -18.72 -4.69 -6.63
N ARG A 154 -20.02 -4.81 -6.94
CA ARG A 154 -21.10 -4.86 -5.97
C ARG A 154 -20.96 -6.05 -5.03
N GLU A 155 -20.75 -7.24 -5.58
CA GLU A 155 -20.60 -8.48 -4.80
C GLU A 155 -19.35 -8.47 -3.90
N ALA A 156 -18.30 -7.78 -4.32
CA ALA A 156 -17.06 -7.66 -3.55
C ALA A 156 -16.98 -6.36 -2.71
N ASP A 157 -18.06 -5.57 -2.67
CA ASP A 157 -18.14 -4.26 -2.01
C ASP A 157 -16.95 -3.34 -2.32
N ARG A 158 -16.61 -3.22 -3.60
CA ARG A 158 -15.45 -2.46 -4.10
C ARG A 158 -15.86 -1.47 -5.18
N ARG A 159 -15.17 -0.32 -5.22
CA ARG A 159 -15.38 0.73 -6.24
C ARG A 159 -15.14 0.25 -7.67
N ILE A 160 -14.09 -0.52 -7.88
CA ILE A 160 -13.58 -0.92 -9.20
C ILE A 160 -14.17 -2.25 -9.66
N SER A 161 -14.09 -2.55 -10.95
CA SER A 161 -14.38 -3.88 -11.52
C SER A 161 -13.39 -4.96 -11.03
N SER A 162 -13.64 -6.22 -11.35
CA SER A 162 -12.79 -7.36 -10.94
C SER A 162 -11.40 -7.38 -11.55
N ASP A 163 -11.21 -6.65 -12.63
CA ASP A 163 -9.93 -6.45 -13.30
C ASP A 163 -9.18 -5.19 -12.87
N GLY A 164 -9.67 -4.40 -11.91
CA GLY A 164 -8.94 -3.25 -11.38
C GLY A 164 -9.34 -1.88 -11.93
N VAL A 165 -10.29 -1.80 -12.87
CA VAL A 165 -10.63 -0.56 -13.58
C VAL A 165 -11.75 0.21 -12.88
N ASP A 166 -11.63 1.54 -12.87
CA ASP A 166 -12.75 2.43 -12.52
C ASP A 166 -13.62 2.61 -13.76
N LEU A 167 -14.82 2.02 -13.76
CA LEU A 167 -15.73 2.04 -14.91
C LEU A 167 -16.17 3.47 -15.28
N ASN A 168 -16.27 4.38 -14.30
CA ASN A 168 -16.55 5.79 -14.54
C ASN A 168 -15.31 6.57 -14.99
N ARG A 169 -14.25 5.87 -15.43
CA ARG A 169 -13.07 6.40 -16.12
C ARG A 169 -12.80 5.67 -17.44
N ASP A 170 -13.65 4.73 -17.85
CA ASP A 170 -13.43 3.89 -19.03
C ASP A 170 -14.34 4.26 -20.22
N GLN A 171 -14.89 5.48 -20.23
CA GLN A 171 -15.91 5.88 -21.20
C GLN A 171 -15.38 6.36 -22.56
N ILE A 172 -14.06 6.48 -22.73
CA ILE A 172 -13.40 6.77 -24.02
C ILE A 172 -12.62 5.56 -24.51
N THR A 173 -11.87 4.92 -23.61
CA THR A 173 -10.99 3.80 -23.94
C THR A 173 -11.72 2.47 -24.06
N LEU A 174 -12.84 2.29 -23.36
CA LEU A 174 -13.72 1.11 -23.45
C LEU A 174 -12.96 -0.22 -23.30
N LYS A 175 -12.11 -0.32 -22.28
CA LYS A 175 -11.27 -1.49 -21.98
C LYS A 175 -12.05 -2.63 -21.33
N THR A 176 -13.10 -2.32 -20.60
CA THR A 176 -13.90 -3.27 -19.80
C THR A 176 -15.13 -3.75 -20.57
N PRO A 177 -15.57 -5.01 -20.38
CA PRO A 177 -16.80 -5.49 -21.00
C PRO A 177 -18.03 -4.73 -20.47
N GLU A 178 -18.02 -4.29 -19.21
CA GLU A 178 -19.06 -3.42 -18.64
C GLU A 178 -19.09 -2.06 -19.34
N GLY A 179 -17.93 -1.40 -19.50
CA GLY A 179 -17.81 -0.12 -20.22
C GLY A 179 -18.27 -0.23 -21.68
N GLN A 180 -17.86 -1.27 -22.39
CA GLN A 180 -18.32 -1.54 -23.76
C GLN A 180 -19.84 -1.80 -23.82
N THR A 181 -20.39 -2.51 -22.84
CA THR A 181 -21.84 -2.77 -22.74
C THR A 181 -22.63 -1.46 -22.59
N ILE A 182 -22.19 -0.56 -21.71
CA ILE A 182 -22.83 0.74 -21.53
C ILE A 182 -22.67 1.63 -22.77
N ALA A 183 -21.48 1.63 -23.38
CA ALA A 183 -21.25 2.37 -24.63
C ALA A 183 -22.14 1.87 -25.78
N ASN A 184 -22.40 0.56 -25.86
CA ASN A 184 -23.32 -0.04 -26.81
C ASN A 184 -24.77 0.41 -26.57
N VAL A 185 -25.24 0.47 -25.31
CA VAL A 185 -26.58 1.01 -24.99
C VAL A 185 -26.69 2.48 -25.41
N MET A 186 -25.68 3.30 -25.09
CA MET A 186 -25.65 4.70 -25.51
C MET A 186 -25.63 4.85 -27.03
N ASP A 187 -24.89 4.00 -27.75
CA ASP A 187 -24.83 4.02 -29.21
C ASP A 187 -26.15 3.60 -29.85
N GLN A 188 -26.70 2.48 -29.38
CA GLN A 188 -27.93 1.88 -29.91
C GLN A 188 -29.14 2.79 -29.71
N TYR A 189 -29.30 3.39 -28.52
CA TYR A 189 -30.53 4.12 -28.18
C TYR A 189 -30.39 5.64 -28.20
N GLN A 190 -29.17 6.19 -28.25
CA GLN A 190 -28.90 7.63 -28.30
C GLN A 190 -29.73 8.45 -27.27
N PRO A 191 -29.59 8.19 -25.94
CA PRO A 191 -30.46 8.82 -24.95
C PRO A 191 -30.37 10.34 -24.92
N ASP A 192 -31.51 11.01 -24.79
CA ASP A 192 -31.58 12.46 -24.69
C ASP A 192 -30.99 12.95 -23.35
N LEU A 193 -31.14 12.13 -22.30
CA LEU A 193 -30.69 12.42 -20.94
C LEU A 193 -30.19 11.14 -20.26
N ILE A 194 -29.07 11.24 -19.54
CA ILE A 194 -28.51 10.16 -18.74
C ILE A 194 -28.35 10.59 -17.28
N LEU A 195 -28.99 9.85 -16.37
CA LEU A 195 -28.80 9.98 -14.93
C LEU A 195 -27.82 8.90 -14.44
N ASP A 196 -26.70 9.36 -13.90
CA ASP A 196 -25.65 8.52 -13.34
C ASP A 196 -25.63 8.65 -11.80
N ALA A 197 -26.12 7.62 -11.11
CA ALA A 197 -26.28 7.63 -9.65
C ALA A 197 -25.05 7.04 -8.94
N HIS A 198 -24.38 7.88 -8.16
CA HIS A 198 -23.15 7.63 -7.40
C HIS A 198 -23.32 7.96 -5.92
N GLU A 199 -22.27 7.66 -5.15
CA GLU A 199 -22.19 8.05 -3.74
C GLU A 199 -20.79 8.52 -3.33
N ARG A 200 -20.74 9.52 -2.45
CA ARG A 200 -19.50 10.17 -1.96
C ARG A 200 -19.33 10.05 -0.46
N VAL A 201 -18.10 10.15 0.02
CA VAL A 201 -17.77 9.97 1.45
C VAL A 201 -18.46 11.00 2.36
N GLU A 202 -18.33 12.30 2.06
CA GLU A 202 -18.86 13.40 2.88
C GLU A 202 -19.39 14.52 1.98
N GLY A 203 -20.50 15.17 2.35
CA GLY A 203 -21.15 16.24 1.60
C GLY A 203 -22.56 16.55 2.12
N PRO A 204 -23.35 17.37 1.41
CA PRO A 204 -24.81 17.41 1.61
C PRO A 204 -25.43 16.04 1.31
N ASN A 205 -26.69 15.82 1.70
CA ASN A 205 -27.36 14.52 1.47
C ASN A 205 -27.31 14.13 -0.02
N ILE A 206 -27.49 15.10 -0.92
CA ILE A 206 -27.33 14.93 -2.37
C ILE A 206 -26.42 16.02 -2.94
N SER A 207 -25.41 15.63 -3.72
CA SER A 207 -24.65 16.55 -4.56
C SER A 207 -24.94 16.32 -6.03
N LEU A 208 -24.95 17.40 -6.83
CA LEU A 208 -25.32 17.36 -8.25
C LEU A 208 -24.24 18.00 -9.13
N LEU A 209 -24.04 17.46 -10.33
CA LEU A 209 -23.18 18.07 -11.35
C LEU A 209 -23.58 17.63 -12.76
N GLY A 210 -23.53 18.57 -13.71
CA GLY A 210 -23.79 18.34 -15.12
C GLY A 210 -22.53 18.05 -15.94
N SER A 211 -22.66 18.08 -17.26
CA SER A 211 -21.50 18.12 -18.16
C SER A 211 -20.70 19.40 -17.95
N THR A 212 -19.36 19.28 -17.94
CA THR A 212 -18.44 20.42 -17.81
C THR A 212 -17.29 20.40 -18.81
N ASN A 213 -17.25 19.43 -19.72
CA ASN A 213 -16.23 19.37 -20.78
C ASN A 213 -16.46 20.49 -21.82
N LEU A 214 -15.38 21.18 -22.20
CA LEU A 214 -15.41 22.33 -23.11
C LEU A 214 -15.83 22.03 -24.55
N ASN A 215 -15.82 20.75 -24.98
CA ASN A 215 -16.26 20.36 -26.31
C ASN A 215 -17.78 20.07 -26.39
N VAL A 216 -18.49 20.09 -25.26
CA VAL A 216 -19.96 19.93 -25.23
C VAL A 216 -20.62 21.17 -25.84
N TYR A 217 -21.75 21.00 -26.52
CA TYR A 217 -22.50 22.11 -27.09
C TYR A 217 -23.10 23.01 -26.00
N ASP A 218 -22.91 24.33 -26.11
CA ASP A 218 -23.37 25.30 -25.10
C ASP A 218 -24.88 25.18 -24.78
N GLY A 219 -25.72 24.89 -25.78
CA GLY A 219 -27.16 24.69 -25.55
C GLY A 219 -27.46 23.51 -24.62
N LEU A 220 -26.65 22.44 -24.66
CA LEU A 220 -26.76 21.33 -23.72
C LEU A 220 -26.33 21.75 -22.31
N ILE A 221 -25.26 22.55 -22.19
CA ILE A 221 -24.79 23.07 -20.90
C ILE A 221 -25.86 23.98 -20.27
N GLU A 222 -26.51 24.84 -21.07
CA GLU A 222 -27.57 25.74 -20.61
C GLU A 222 -28.78 24.97 -20.05
N ILE A 223 -29.33 24.01 -20.80
CA ILE A 223 -30.48 23.22 -20.35
C ILE A 223 -30.13 22.28 -19.19
N ASN A 224 -28.89 21.78 -19.13
CA ASN A 224 -28.41 20.95 -18.02
C ASN A 224 -28.28 21.78 -16.73
N ASN A 225 -27.82 23.03 -16.83
CA ASN A 225 -27.78 23.96 -15.69
C ASN A 225 -29.18 24.33 -15.20
N GLU A 226 -30.14 24.47 -16.10
CA GLU A 226 -31.54 24.68 -15.73
C GLU A 226 -32.10 23.47 -14.96
N LEU A 227 -31.91 22.24 -15.48
CA LEU A 227 -32.29 21.02 -14.77
C LEU A 227 -31.73 20.97 -13.34
N ILE A 228 -30.44 21.25 -13.16
CA ILE A 228 -29.81 21.15 -11.85
C ILE A 228 -30.29 22.26 -10.91
N ASN A 229 -30.23 23.53 -11.35
CA ASN A 229 -30.41 24.68 -10.47
C ASN A 229 -31.88 25.04 -10.25
N ASP A 230 -32.72 24.89 -11.27
CA ASP A 230 -34.10 25.38 -11.25
C ASP A 230 -35.12 24.25 -10.94
N TYR A 231 -34.73 22.98 -11.11
CA TYR A 231 -35.57 21.81 -10.81
C TYR A 231 -35.01 20.95 -9.68
N MET A 232 -33.86 20.29 -9.89
CA MET A 232 -33.37 19.27 -8.95
C MET A 232 -33.03 19.84 -7.57
N MET A 233 -32.25 20.93 -7.50
CA MET A 233 -31.92 21.58 -6.23
C MET A 233 -33.18 21.93 -5.41
N PRO A 234 -34.14 22.73 -5.92
CA PRO A 234 -35.32 23.10 -5.13
C PRO A 234 -36.28 21.94 -4.83
N GLU A 235 -36.46 20.98 -5.75
CA GLU A 235 -37.39 19.85 -5.53
C GLU A 235 -36.86 18.84 -4.52
N VAL A 236 -35.56 18.54 -4.56
CA VAL A 236 -34.91 17.64 -3.60
C VAL A 236 -34.84 18.30 -2.22
N GLU A 237 -34.58 19.61 -2.14
CA GLU A 237 -34.69 20.37 -0.88
C GLU A 237 -36.11 20.38 -0.31
N ALA A 238 -37.12 20.51 -1.17
CA ALA A 238 -38.53 20.49 -0.76
C ALA A 238 -38.95 19.14 -0.15
N LYS A 239 -38.26 18.04 -0.52
CA LYS A 239 -38.43 16.71 0.07
C LYS A 239 -37.65 16.51 1.38
N GLY A 240 -36.91 17.53 1.84
CA GLY A 240 -36.27 17.57 3.16
C GLY A 240 -34.79 17.20 3.17
N PHE A 241 -34.16 17.05 2.00
CA PHE A 241 -32.74 16.76 1.88
C PHE A 241 -31.91 18.04 1.78
N THR A 242 -30.69 18.02 2.28
CA THR A 242 -29.70 19.05 1.95
C THR A 242 -29.10 18.76 0.58
N VAL A 243 -28.96 19.79 -0.27
CA VAL A 243 -28.47 19.66 -1.64
C VAL A 243 -27.33 20.65 -1.89
N GLY A 244 -26.38 20.30 -2.75
CA GLY A 244 -25.32 21.21 -3.17
C GLY A 244 -24.58 20.78 -4.43
N PRO A 245 -23.67 21.62 -4.94
CA PRO A 245 -22.87 21.27 -6.11
C PRO A 245 -21.82 20.21 -5.77
N TYR A 246 -21.58 19.28 -6.68
CA TYR A 246 -20.44 18.37 -6.60
C TYR A 246 -19.19 19.00 -7.25
N PRO A 247 -18.01 18.95 -6.60
CA PRO A 247 -16.77 19.42 -7.23
C PRO A 247 -16.30 18.40 -8.28
N GLY A 248 -16.27 18.77 -9.55
CA GLY A 248 -15.79 17.89 -10.62
C GLY A 248 -15.11 18.66 -11.76
N GLY A 249 -14.38 17.94 -12.63
CA GLY A 249 -13.64 18.53 -13.76
C GLY A 249 -14.08 18.00 -15.13
N GLY A 250 -13.48 18.49 -16.20
CA GLY A 250 -13.97 18.28 -17.57
C GLY A 250 -13.51 16.99 -18.24
N ALA A 251 -12.94 16.02 -17.50
CA ALA A 251 -12.38 14.80 -18.08
C ALA A 251 -13.42 14.06 -18.97
N PRO A 252 -13.10 13.77 -20.24
CA PRO A 252 -14.05 13.20 -21.21
C PRO A 252 -14.45 11.76 -20.91
N ARG A 253 -13.68 11.09 -20.05
CA ARG A 253 -13.83 9.67 -19.69
C ARG A 253 -14.84 9.38 -18.56
N THR A 254 -15.57 10.39 -18.08
CA THR A 254 -16.66 10.21 -17.09
C THR A 254 -18.00 10.13 -17.80
N VAL A 255 -18.97 9.38 -17.25
CA VAL A 255 -20.28 9.19 -17.92
C VAL A 255 -21.00 10.52 -18.14
N ARG A 256 -21.01 11.42 -17.16
CA ARG A 256 -21.66 12.74 -17.35
C ARG A 256 -21.08 13.51 -18.53
N ASN A 257 -19.76 13.54 -18.70
CA ASN A 257 -19.13 14.29 -19.79
C ASN A 257 -19.23 13.55 -21.13
N VAL A 258 -19.04 12.23 -21.15
CA VAL A 258 -19.20 11.46 -22.39
C VAL A 258 -20.64 11.56 -22.92
N THR A 259 -21.64 11.65 -22.03
CA THR A 259 -23.03 11.88 -22.42
C THR A 259 -23.17 13.18 -23.20
N GLY A 260 -22.61 14.29 -22.68
CA GLY A 260 -22.57 15.57 -23.38
C GLY A 260 -21.80 15.52 -24.70
N LEU A 261 -20.69 14.79 -24.75
CA LEU A 261 -19.93 14.57 -25.98
C LEU A 261 -20.71 13.72 -27.00
N ARG A 262 -21.62 12.87 -26.55
CA ARG A 262 -22.57 12.11 -27.38
C ARG A 262 -23.92 12.83 -27.53
N HIS A 263 -23.94 14.15 -27.30
CA HIS A 263 -25.05 15.07 -27.55
C HIS A 263 -26.27 14.96 -26.63
N GLY A 264 -26.17 14.18 -25.55
CA GLY A 264 -27.21 14.08 -24.51
C GLY A 264 -26.95 14.97 -23.30
N ILE A 265 -27.93 15.05 -22.39
CA ILE A 265 -27.81 15.75 -21.11
C ILE A 265 -27.30 14.77 -20.05
N GLY A 266 -26.06 14.94 -19.57
CA GLY A 266 -25.49 14.07 -18.53
C GLY A 266 -25.62 14.66 -17.12
N VAL A 267 -26.18 13.91 -16.17
CA VAL A 267 -26.33 14.32 -14.76
C VAL A 267 -25.71 13.30 -13.83
N LEU A 268 -24.85 13.78 -12.94
CA LEU A 268 -24.31 13.04 -11.81
C LEU A 268 -25.13 13.35 -10.55
N VAL A 269 -25.56 12.31 -9.84
CA VAL A 269 -26.20 12.41 -8.52
C VAL A 269 -25.35 11.67 -7.49
N GLU A 270 -24.94 12.36 -6.42
CA GLU A 270 -24.00 11.84 -5.43
C GLU A 270 -24.62 11.86 -4.04
N ALA A 271 -25.09 10.71 -3.55
CA ALA A 271 -25.56 10.56 -2.17
C ALA A 271 -24.40 10.42 -1.17
N THR A 272 -24.57 10.84 0.08
CA THR A 272 -23.47 10.86 1.05
C THR A 272 -23.41 9.59 1.92
N TRP A 273 -22.22 8.98 2.05
CA TRP A 273 -21.99 7.74 2.79
C TRP A 273 -22.19 7.83 4.30
N VAL A 274 -22.03 9.02 4.88
CA VAL A 274 -22.25 9.22 6.32
C VAL A 274 -23.74 9.14 6.71
N ASP A 275 -24.64 9.23 5.73
CA ASP A 275 -26.06 9.05 5.95
C ASP A 275 -26.43 7.56 6.07
N ASP A 276 -27.52 7.28 6.76
CA ASP A 276 -28.07 5.93 6.81
C ASP A 276 -28.59 5.48 5.43
N TYR A 277 -28.73 4.17 5.24
CA TYR A 277 -29.04 3.59 3.94
C TYR A 277 -30.38 4.08 3.37
N ILE A 278 -31.38 4.29 4.23
CA ILE A 278 -32.69 4.78 3.80
C ILE A 278 -32.55 6.21 3.30
N THR A 279 -31.90 7.09 4.06
CA THR A 279 -31.67 8.48 3.63
C THR A 279 -30.96 8.56 2.28
N ARG A 280 -29.97 7.69 2.04
CA ARG A 280 -29.25 7.60 0.75
C ARG A 280 -30.18 7.22 -0.40
N VAL A 281 -30.96 6.15 -0.24
CA VAL A 281 -31.88 5.68 -1.29
C VAL A 281 -33.00 6.69 -1.55
N GLU A 282 -33.59 7.27 -0.51
CA GLU A 282 -34.67 8.24 -0.66
C GLU A 282 -34.21 9.56 -1.27
N GLY A 283 -32.96 9.99 -1.03
CA GLY A 283 -32.36 11.13 -1.72
C GLY A 283 -32.13 10.87 -3.21
N GLN A 284 -31.72 9.66 -3.59
CA GLN A 284 -31.62 9.23 -4.99
C GLN A 284 -33.01 9.17 -5.66
N MET A 285 -34.02 8.62 -4.97
CA MET A 285 -35.43 8.62 -5.43
C MET A 285 -35.95 10.04 -5.65
N ALA A 286 -35.69 10.96 -4.71
CA ALA A 286 -36.07 12.35 -4.85
C ALA A 286 -35.47 13.00 -6.11
N SER A 287 -34.22 12.64 -6.43
CA SER A 287 -33.47 13.16 -7.57
C SER A 287 -33.97 12.61 -8.91
N VAL A 288 -34.20 11.29 -9.03
CA VAL A 288 -34.71 10.69 -10.28
C VAL A 288 -36.13 11.17 -10.59
N GLU A 289 -36.99 11.32 -9.58
CA GLU A 289 -38.34 11.88 -9.77
C GLU A 289 -38.29 13.31 -10.33
N SER A 290 -37.34 14.13 -9.85
CA SER A 290 -37.15 15.49 -10.36
C SER A 290 -36.68 15.51 -11.82
N VAL A 291 -35.77 14.60 -12.18
CA VAL A 291 -35.33 14.42 -13.57
C VAL A 291 -36.47 13.99 -14.48
N LEU A 292 -37.32 13.05 -14.05
CA LEU A 292 -38.49 12.61 -14.82
C LEU A 292 -39.51 13.75 -15.00
N ASN A 293 -39.74 14.55 -13.96
CA ASN A 293 -40.61 15.74 -14.03
C ASN A 293 -40.08 16.75 -15.05
N PHE A 294 -38.80 17.13 -14.95
CA PHE A 294 -38.15 18.04 -15.88
C PHE A 294 -38.24 17.53 -17.32
N TYR A 295 -37.92 16.25 -17.53
CA TYR A 295 -37.95 15.64 -18.85
C TYR A 295 -39.37 15.59 -19.44
N ASN A 296 -40.40 15.38 -18.60
CA ASN A 296 -41.79 15.45 -19.03
C ASN A 296 -42.21 16.87 -19.43
N GLU A 297 -41.85 17.88 -18.63
CA GLU A 297 -42.21 19.28 -18.85
C GLU A 297 -41.48 19.91 -20.05
N ARG A 298 -40.21 19.56 -20.24
CA ARG A 298 -39.32 20.13 -21.27
C ARG A 298 -39.05 19.20 -22.44
N PHE A 299 -39.88 18.17 -22.58
CA PHE A 299 -39.75 17.09 -23.54
C PHE A 299 -39.36 17.54 -24.96
N ASP A 300 -40.13 18.46 -25.56
CA ASP A 300 -39.89 18.92 -26.93
C ASP A 300 -38.60 19.75 -27.06
N GLU A 301 -38.26 20.53 -26.03
CA GLU A 301 -37.10 21.43 -26.03
C GLU A 301 -35.79 20.66 -25.81
N ILE A 302 -35.78 19.70 -24.88
CA ILE A 302 -34.68 18.76 -24.71
C ILE A 302 -34.40 18.08 -26.04
N GLY A 303 -35.46 17.58 -26.68
CA GLY A 303 -35.31 16.91 -27.95
C GLY A 303 -34.77 17.80 -29.07
N GLN A 304 -35.15 19.07 -29.08
CA GLN A 304 -34.63 20.05 -30.02
C GLN A 304 -33.14 20.33 -29.78
N VAL A 305 -32.74 20.58 -28.53
CA VAL A 305 -31.34 20.89 -28.17
C VAL A 305 -30.40 19.72 -28.46
N VAL A 306 -30.82 18.48 -28.20
CA VAL A 306 -30.04 17.27 -28.53
C VAL A 306 -29.78 17.18 -30.04
N GLU A 307 -30.79 17.43 -30.86
CA GLU A 307 -30.64 17.42 -32.33
C GLU A 307 -29.79 18.59 -32.84
N GLU A 308 -29.98 19.78 -32.26
CA GLU A 308 -29.16 20.96 -32.56
C GLU A 308 -27.68 20.72 -32.23
N ALA A 309 -27.37 20.06 -31.12
CA ALA A 309 -26.00 19.73 -30.73
C ALA A 309 -25.30 18.84 -31.78
N ARG A 310 -25.98 17.80 -32.26
CA ARG A 310 -25.47 16.90 -33.32
C ARG A 310 -25.14 17.66 -34.60
N ILE A 311 -26.10 18.44 -35.09
CA ILE A 311 -25.97 19.23 -36.32
C ILE A 311 -24.88 20.29 -36.15
N HIS A 312 -24.83 20.95 -34.99
CA HIS A 312 -23.83 21.98 -34.70
C HIS A 312 -22.43 21.40 -34.74
N LYS A 313 -22.16 20.31 -34.01
CA LYS A 313 -20.81 19.72 -33.94
C LYS A 313 -20.37 19.11 -35.27
N GLU A 314 -21.26 18.52 -36.06
CA GLU A 314 -20.96 18.12 -37.44
C GLU A 314 -20.52 19.31 -38.32
N ASN A 315 -21.22 20.45 -38.21
CA ASN A 315 -20.85 21.67 -38.92
C ASN A 315 -19.53 22.25 -38.42
N VAL A 316 -19.27 22.19 -37.11
CA VAL A 316 -18.00 22.64 -36.51
C VAL A 316 -16.85 21.84 -37.09
N GLY A 317 -16.93 20.50 -37.07
CA GLY A 317 -15.88 19.65 -37.61
C GLY A 317 -15.70 19.78 -39.13
N SER A 318 -16.78 20.04 -39.88
CA SER A 318 -16.70 20.29 -41.32
C SER A 318 -16.03 21.63 -41.67
N ASN A 319 -16.25 22.67 -40.86
CA ASN A 319 -15.79 24.03 -41.14
C ASN A 319 -14.57 24.45 -40.29
N GLN A 320 -14.11 23.59 -39.38
CA GLN A 320 -13.08 23.88 -38.38
C GLN A 320 -13.37 25.20 -37.62
N SER A 321 -14.65 25.44 -37.29
CA SER A 321 -15.14 26.78 -36.91
C SER A 321 -15.02 27.12 -35.43
N GLU A 322 -14.69 26.15 -34.58
CA GLU A 322 -14.48 26.30 -33.13
C GLU A 322 -13.19 25.57 -32.73
N PRO A 323 -12.46 26.05 -31.70
CA PRO A 323 -11.37 25.30 -31.09
C PRO A 323 -11.85 23.94 -30.56
N TYR A 324 -10.94 22.96 -30.53
CA TYR A 324 -11.13 21.71 -29.82
C TYR A 324 -10.21 21.65 -28.59
N TYR A 325 -10.75 21.22 -27.44
CA TYR A 325 -10.05 21.18 -26.16
C TYR A 325 -9.72 19.75 -25.76
N LEU A 326 -8.44 19.42 -25.59
CA LEU A 326 -7.99 18.09 -25.17
C LEU A 326 -8.05 17.88 -23.65
N GLU A 327 -8.10 18.96 -22.88
CA GLU A 327 -8.23 18.97 -21.41
C GLU A 327 -9.05 20.20 -20.96
N GLY A 328 -9.20 20.36 -19.64
CA GLY A 328 -9.87 21.50 -19.00
C GLY A 328 -11.38 21.36 -18.87
N ASP A 329 -12.01 22.38 -18.29
CA ASP A 329 -13.44 22.44 -18.05
C ASP A 329 -13.99 23.87 -18.09
N ILE A 330 -15.32 24.01 -18.00
CA ILE A 330 -16.01 25.31 -18.11
C ILE A 330 -15.56 26.34 -17.06
N ASP A 331 -15.02 25.92 -15.92
CA ASP A 331 -14.50 26.79 -14.86
C ASP A 331 -12.97 26.97 -14.95
N GLU A 332 -12.24 26.02 -15.55
CA GLU A 332 -10.78 26.04 -15.71
C GLU A 332 -10.30 25.63 -17.11
N TYR A 333 -9.94 26.62 -17.94
CA TYR A 333 -9.44 26.40 -19.30
C TYR A 333 -8.01 25.81 -19.32
N PRO A 334 -7.69 24.94 -20.29
CA PRO A 334 -6.38 24.29 -20.39
C PRO A 334 -5.30 25.22 -20.99
N PRO A 335 -4.01 24.84 -20.90
CA PRO A 335 -2.93 25.56 -21.60
C PRO A 335 -3.04 25.45 -23.14
N GLU A 336 -2.39 26.36 -23.86
CA GLU A 336 -2.39 26.38 -25.35
C GLU A 336 -1.92 25.07 -26.00
N SER A 337 -1.11 24.26 -25.31
CA SER A 337 -0.67 22.94 -25.82
C SER A 337 -1.79 21.93 -25.98
N ASP A 338 -2.91 22.13 -25.26
CA ASP A 338 -4.02 21.20 -25.20
C ASP A 338 -5.24 21.75 -25.98
N ILE A 339 -5.03 22.75 -26.84
CA ILE A 339 -6.05 23.41 -27.65
C ILE A 339 -5.69 23.25 -29.13
N LEU A 340 -6.58 22.65 -29.91
CA LEU A 340 -6.48 22.55 -31.37
C LEU A 340 -7.31 23.68 -32.00
N ASP A 341 -6.65 24.75 -32.44
CA ASP A 341 -7.29 25.92 -33.07
C ASP A 341 -6.52 26.40 -34.33
N PRO A 342 -7.05 26.19 -35.55
CA PRO A 342 -8.26 25.43 -35.83
C PRO A 342 -8.06 23.93 -35.54
N PRO A 343 -9.12 23.16 -35.22
CA PRO A 343 -9.01 21.71 -35.14
C PRO A 343 -8.72 21.11 -36.53
N PRO A 344 -8.17 19.89 -36.64
CA PRO A 344 -8.03 19.22 -37.92
C PRO A 344 -9.39 18.98 -38.59
N PHE A 345 -9.45 18.95 -39.93
CA PHE A 345 -10.67 18.56 -40.66
C PHE A 345 -10.84 17.02 -40.71
N GLY A 346 -9.80 16.28 -40.32
CA GLY A 346 -9.82 14.83 -40.15
C GLY A 346 -8.44 14.26 -39.84
N TYR A 347 -8.39 12.96 -39.58
CA TYR A 347 -7.16 12.23 -39.33
C TYR A 347 -6.95 11.15 -40.38
N LEU A 348 -5.71 10.96 -40.82
CA LEU A 348 -5.32 9.84 -41.65
C LEU A 348 -4.64 8.78 -40.79
N ILE A 349 -5.16 7.56 -40.81
CA ILE A 349 -4.64 6.40 -40.09
C ILE A 349 -4.36 5.26 -41.08
N ASN A 350 -3.54 4.28 -40.68
CA ASN A 350 -3.34 3.08 -41.48
C ASN A 350 -4.33 1.95 -41.11
N ASN A 351 -4.35 0.87 -41.91
CA ASN A 351 -5.27 -0.25 -41.69
C ASN A 351 -5.08 -0.93 -40.31
N ASP A 352 -3.84 -1.08 -39.85
CA ASP A 352 -3.53 -1.71 -38.55
C ASP A 352 -4.03 -0.84 -37.39
N GLN A 353 -3.88 0.49 -37.50
CA GLN A 353 -4.44 1.45 -36.56
C GLN A 353 -5.96 1.39 -36.54
N ALA A 354 -6.61 1.32 -37.71
CA ALA A 354 -8.07 1.20 -37.82
C ALA A 354 -8.58 -0.10 -37.18
N GLU A 355 -7.88 -1.21 -37.37
CA GLU A 355 -8.17 -2.48 -36.69
C GLU A 355 -8.00 -2.36 -35.17
N LYS A 356 -6.94 -1.69 -34.71
CA LYS A 356 -6.67 -1.50 -33.27
C LYS A 356 -7.80 -0.74 -32.54
N ILE A 357 -8.45 0.21 -33.21
CA ILE A 357 -9.53 1.01 -32.62
C ILE A 357 -10.93 0.63 -33.15
N SER A 358 -11.09 -0.57 -33.73
CA SER A 358 -12.37 -0.99 -34.32
C SER A 358 -13.50 -0.97 -33.30
N THR A 359 -13.24 -1.35 -32.05
CA THR A 359 -14.20 -1.28 -30.94
C THR A 359 -14.73 0.13 -30.73
N GLN A 360 -13.86 1.14 -30.76
CA GLN A 360 -14.26 2.54 -30.61
C GLN A 360 -14.96 3.05 -31.87
N ILE A 361 -14.51 2.64 -33.06
CA ILE A 361 -15.19 2.98 -34.32
C ILE A 361 -16.64 2.49 -34.28
N ASP A 362 -16.85 1.24 -33.88
CA ASP A 362 -18.17 0.62 -33.82
C ASP A 362 -19.03 1.25 -32.71
N LEU A 363 -18.51 1.31 -31.47
CA LEU A 363 -19.29 1.74 -30.30
C LEU A 363 -19.52 3.25 -30.21
N PHE A 364 -18.84 4.07 -31.00
CA PHE A 364 -19.13 5.50 -31.17
C PHE A 364 -19.78 5.80 -32.52
N SER A 365 -20.01 4.81 -33.38
CA SER A 365 -20.46 5.01 -34.76
C SER A 365 -19.59 6.02 -35.54
N ILE A 366 -18.27 5.94 -35.37
CA ILE A 366 -17.32 6.82 -36.07
C ILE A 366 -17.31 6.47 -37.55
N GLN A 367 -17.63 7.44 -38.39
CA GLN A 367 -17.57 7.31 -39.83
C GLN A 367 -16.12 7.36 -40.30
N THR A 368 -15.76 6.45 -41.19
CA THR A 368 -14.43 6.33 -41.79
C THR A 368 -14.52 6.11 -43.30
N GLU A 369 -13.48 6.51 -44.03
CA GLU A 369 -13.39 6.38 -45.49
C GLU A 369 -12.07 5.71 -45.89
N GLN A 370 -12.13 4.61 -46.63
CA GLN A 370 -10.92 4.04 -47.24
C GLN A 370 -10.45 4.94 -48.40
N VAL A 371 -9.33 5.62 -48.25
CA VAL A 371 -8.82 6.62 -49.22
C VAL A 371 -7.63 6.13 -50.04
N SER A 372 -6.93 5.08 -49.58
CA SER A 372 -5.88 4.39 -50.35
C SER A 372 -5.82 2.90 -49.97
N GLU A 373 -4.90 2.12 -50.57
CA GLU A 373 -4.72 0.70 -50.23
C GLU A 373 -4.43 0.48 -48.73
N ASN A 374 -3.71 1.41 -48.11
CA ASN A 374 -3.24 1.30 -46.72
C ASN A 374 -3.72 2.44 -45.81
N GLY A 375 -4.56 3.36 -46.32
CA GLY A 375 -4.96 4.58 -45.62
C GLY A 375 -6.47 4.67 -45.43
N VAL A 376 -6.86 4.92 -44.18
CA VAL A 376 -8.23 5.16 -43.73
C VAL A 376 -8.31 6.61 -43.23
N PHE A 377 -9.25 7.37 -43.77
CA PHE A 377 -9.51 8.75 -43.37
C PHE A 377 -10.68 8.78 -42.38
N VAL A 378 -10.49 9.50 -41.28
CA VAL A 378 -11.52 9.74 -40.26
C VAL A 378 -11.89 11.23 -40.32
N PRO A 379 -12.99 11.59 -41.01
CA PRO A 379 -13.41 12.99 -41.13
C PRO A 379 -13.87 13.55 -39.78
N MET A 380 -13.58 14.82 -39.50
CA MET A 380 -14.18 15.55 -38.37
C MET A 380 -15.58 16.09 -38.72
N GLY A 381 -15.98 16.11 -39.99
CA GLY A 381 -17.32 16.52 -40.42
C GLY A 381 -18.41 15.48 -40.13
N GLN A 382 -18.56 15.08 -38.87
CA GLN A 382 -19.58 14.15 -38.39
C GLN A 382 -19.99 14.50 -36.95
N PRO A 383 -21.19 14.12 -36.48
CA PRO A 383 -21.65 14.49 -35.13
C PRO A 383 -20.69 14.08 -34.01
N VAL A 384 -20.06 12.91 -34.12
CA VAL A 384 -19.18 12.35 -33.07
C VAL A 384 -17.74 12.88 -33.12
N MET A 385 -17.50 13.99 -33.83
CA MET A 385 -16.21 14.68 -33.82
C MET A 385 -15.70 15.05 -32.42
N THR A 386 -16.62 15.16 -31.46
CA THR A 386 -16.40 15.44 -30.04
C THR A 386 -15.55 14.39 -29.33
N VAL A 387 -15.46 13.14 -29.82
CA VAL A 387 -14.63 12.08 -29.22
C VAL A 387 -13.38 11.71 -30.04
N ILE A 388 -13.35 12.09 -31.32
CA ILE A 388 -12.33 11.64 -32.28
C ILE A 388 -10.91 12.06 -31.85
N PRO A 389 -10.60 13.35 -31.57
CA PRO A 389 -9.26 13.75 -31.15
C PRO A 389 -8.79 13.09 -29.86
N PHE A 390 -9.69 12.78 -28.90
CA PHE A 390 -9.29 12.05 -27.69
C PHE A 390 -8.72 10.65 -28.00
N ILE A 391 -9.19 10.00 -29.07
CA ILE A 391 -8.81 8.64 -29.43
C ILE A 391 -7.50 8.62 -30.26
N MET A 392 -7.22 9.66 -31.06
CA MET A 392 -6.16 9.59 -32.08
C MET A 392 -5.21 10.78 -32.19
N ASP A 393 -5.48 11.92 -31.54
CA ASP A 393 -4.56 13.06 -31.61
C ASP A 393 -3.29 12.79 -30.80
N GLU A 394 -2.12 13.14 -31.34
CA GLU A 394 -0.81 12.93 -30.71
C GLU A 394 -0.70 13.61 -29.34
N ASN A 395 -1.40 14.73 -29.14
CA ASN A 395 -1.38 15.51 -27.91
C ASN A 395 -2.40 15.02 -26.88
N SER A 396 -3.30 14.09 -27.25
CA SER A 396 -4.29 13.59 -26.31
C SER A 396 -3.69 12.61 -25.29
N ASN A 397 -4.04 12.82 -24.01
CA ASN A 397 -3.73 11.89 -22.92
C ASN A 397 -4.55 10.59 -22.97
N TYR A 398 -5.59 10.53 -23.81
CA TYR A 398 -6.49 9.38 -23.92
C TYR A 398 -6.26 8.56 -25.20
N ARG A 399 -5.29 8.95 -26.05
CA ARG A 399 -5.11 8.37 -27.38
C ARG A 399 -4.76 6.88 -27.37
N LEU A 400 -5.47 6.13 -28.18
CA LEU A 400 -5.24 4.69 -28.43
C LEU A 400 -4.29 4.47 -29.61
N ILE A 401 -4.27 5.40 -30.57
CA ILE A 401 -3.40 5.43 -31.75
C ILE A 401 -2.85 6.85 -31.95
N GLU A 402 -1.91 6.99 -32.90
CA GLU A 402 -1.39 8.29 -33.34
C GLU A 402 -1.78 8.50 -34.81
N GLY A 403 -2.90 9.18 -35.00
CA GLY A 403 -3.39 9.54 -36.33
C GLY A 403 -2.70 10.80 -36.85
N LYS A 404 -2.46 10.84 -38.16
CA LYS A 404 -1.91 12.05 -38.79
C LYS A 404 -3.01 13.08 -38.96
N ALA A 405 -3.01 14.09 -38.10
CA ALA A 405 -3.93 15.23 -38.18
C ALA A 405 -3.77 15.97 -39.53
N LEU A 406 -4.87 16.19 -40.23
CA LEU A 406 -4.92 16.97 -41.47
C LEU A 406 -5.66 18.28 -41.21
N TYR A 407 -5.00 19.41 -41.49
CA TYR A 407 -5.53 20.75 -41.19
C TYR A 407 -6.01 21.52 -42.43
N ASP A 408 -5.55 21.15 -43.63
CA ASP A 408 -5.90 21.82 -44.89
C ASP A 408 -6.99 21.02 -45.64
N PRO A 409 -8.26 21.45 -45.61
CA PRO A 409 -9.38 20.72 -46.21
C PRO A 409 -9.32 20.66 -47.75
N ASP A 410 -8.44 21.44 -48.40
CA ASP A 410 -8.24 21.38 -49.85
C ASP A 410 -7.32 20.20 -50.26
N VAL A 411 -6.68 19.52 -49.30
CA VAL A 411 -5.80 18.37 -49.57
C VAL A 411 -6.61 17.07 -49.67
N ASP A 412 -6.42 16.33 -50.76
CA ASP A 412 -6.95 14.97 -50.93
C ASP A 412 -6.26 14.00 -49.95
N PRO A 413 -6.97 13.43 -48.95
CA PRO A 413 -6.36 12.51 -47.98
C PRO A 413 -5.74 11.27 -48.64
N GLY A 414 -6.29 10.80 -49.76
CA GLY A 414 -5.77 9.64 -50.50
C GLY A 414 -4.43 9.90 -51.20
N SER A 415 -4.01 11.17 -51.31
CA SER A 415 -2.72 11.57 -51.87
C SER A 415 -1.60 11.65 -50.83
N ILE A 416 -1.94 11.54 -49.54
CA ILE A 416 -0.99 11.58 -48.42
C ILE A 416 -0.68 10.14 -48.01
N ASP A 417 0.60 9.83 -47.80
CA ASP A 417 0.97 8.56 -47.20
C ASP A 417 0.45 8.50 -45.74
N PRO A 418 -0.29 7.45 -45.37
CA PRO A 418 -0.74 7.25 -43.99
C PRO A 418 0.47 7.08 -43.05
N PRO A 419 0.28 7.24 -41.72
CA PRO A 419 1.33 6.95 -40.75
C PRO A 419 1.93 5.57 -41.03
N LEU A 420 3.26 5.49 -41.14
CA LEU A 420 3.93 4.21 -41.18
C LEU A 420 3.67 3.49 -39.85
N PRO A 421 3.59 2.14 -39.85
CA PRO A 421 3.75 1.39 -38.61
C PRO A 421 5.02 1.84 -37.89
N PRO A 422 5.05 1.87 -36.55
CA PRO A 422 6.26 2.23 -35.83
C PRO A 422 7.46 1.42 -36.34
N GLU A 423 8.59 2.07 -36.61
CA GLU A 423 9.81 1.37 -37.03
C GLU A 423 10.19 0.35 -35.95
N SER A 424 10.50 -0.88 -36.37
CA SER A 424 11.00 -1.90 -35.47
C SER A 424 12.37 -1.49 -34.94
N VAL A 425 12.49 -1.40 -33.62
CA VAL A 425 13.74 -1.15 -32.91
C VAL A 425 14.28 -2.49 -32.41
N GLU A 426 15.53 -2.82 -32.73
CA GLU A 426 16.26 -3.96 -32.17
C GLU A 426 17.57 -3.44 -31.55
N LEU A 427 17.63 -3.38 -30.22
CA LEU A 427 18.83 -2.95 -29.47
C LEU A 427 19.23 -4.01 -28.44
N ASN A 428 20.53 -4.08 -28.15
CA ASN A 428 21.10 -4.95 -27.12
C ASN A 428 22.31 -4.31 -26.43
N THR A 429 22.57 -4.73 -25.18
CA THR A 429 23.72 -4.31 -24.38
C THR A 429 24.21 -5.45 -23.50
N ASP A 430 25.53 -5.58 -23.39
CA ASP A 430 26.24 -6.43 -22.43
C ASP A 430 26.93 -5.60 -21.32
N PHE A 431 26.62 -4.30 -21.27
CA PHE A 431 27.18 -3.31 -20.35
C PHE A 431 28.71 -3.11 -20.43
N SER A 432 29.41 -3.74 -21.38
CA SER A 432 30.87 -3.68 -21.50
C SER A 432 31.42 -2.31 -21.90
N GLN A 433 30.58 -1.47 -22.52
CA GLN A 433 30.94 -0.12 -22.97
C GLN A 433 30.61 0.96 -21.93
N ASN A 434 29.96 0.60 -20.83
CA ASN A 434 29.59 1.52 -19.77
C ASN A 434 30.73 1.72 -18.77
N GLU A 435 30.73 2.85 -18.06
CA GLU A 435 31.73 3.17 -17.04
C GLU A 435 31.51 2.35 -15.77
N GLU A 436 32.58 1.75 -15.25
CA GLU A 436 32.54 0.95 -14.02
C GLU A 436 32.19 1.77 -12.78
N GLY A 437 31.39 1.19 -11.89
CA GLY A 437 31.00 1.78 -10.60
C GLY A 437 29.85 2.80 -10.68
N VAL A 438 29.32 3.09 -11.86
CA VAL A 438 28.19 4.02 -12.08
C VAL A 438 27.09 3.38 -12.95
N PRO A 439 25.83 3.87 -12.91
CA PRO A 439 24.80 3.39 -13.81
C PRO A 439 25.06 3.82 -15.27
N PRO A 440 24.55 3.07 -16.28
CA PRO A 440 24.62 3.47 -17.68
C PRO A 440 24.02 4.86 -17.92
N SER A 441 24.71 5.71 -18.69
CA SER A 441 24.30 7.12 -18.89
C SER A 441 23.06 7.33 -19.76
N ASN A 442 22.65 6.32 -20.53
CA ASN A 442 21.48 6.29 -21.41
C ASN A 442 20.32 5.49 -20.79
N TRP A 443 20.30 5.40 -19.46
CA TRP A 443 19.26 4.73 -18.70
C TRP A 443 18.77 5.66 -17.61
N SER A 444 17.46 5.66 -17.38
CA SER A 444 16.81 6.51 -16.39
C SER A 444 16.14 5.68 -15.31
N THR A 445 16.28 6.11 -14.06
CA THR A 445 15.51 5.59 -12.94
C THR A 445 14.02 5.84 -13.18
N SER A 446 13.22 4.79 -13.02
CA SER A 446 11.77 4.86 -12.89
C SER A 446 11.35 4.50 -11.47
N TRP A 447 10.40 5.28 -10.94
CA TRP A 447 9.83 5.17 -9.59
C TRP A 447 10.77 5.61 -8.47
N ARG A 448 11.56 4.71 -7.88
CA ARG A 448 12.44 5.01 -6.74
C ARG A 448 13.91 4.88 -7.15
N GLU A 449 14.76 5.75 -6.60
CA GLU A 449 16.21 5.70 -6.80
C GLU A 449 16.84 4.43 -6.24
N SER A 450 17.89 3.95 -6.88
CA SER A 450 18.63 2.79 -6.39
C SER A 450 20.13 2.86 -6.70
N ASN A 451 20.89 1.93 -6.12
CA ASN A 451 22.35 1.88 -6.20
C ASN A 451 22.89 1.15 -7.45
N TRP A 452 22.23 1.35 -8.60
CA TRP A 452 22.62 0.74 -9.87
C TRP A 452 24.09 1.02 -10.20
N LYS A 453 24.87 -0.05 -10.43
CA LYS A 453 26.31 0.04 -10.74
C LYS A 453 26.69 -0.97 -11.82
N VAL A 454 27.50 -0.52 -12.77
CA VAL A 454 28.17 -1.43 -13.71
C VAL A 454 29.44 -1.99 -13.08
N PHE A 455 29.68 -3.27 -13.26
CA PHE A 455 30.92 -3.95 -12.89
C PHE A 455 31.52 -4.63 -14.11
N HIS A 456 32.84 -4.78 -14.17
CA HIS A 456 33.51 -5.58 -15.18
C HIS A 456 34.03 -6.92 -14.61
N ASN A 457 34.23 -7.90 -15.49
CA ASN A 457 34.69 -9.27 -15.19
C ASN A 457 33.74 -10.10 -14.28
N PRO A 458 32.58 -10.58 -14.81
CA PRO A 458 31.99 -10.22 -16.10
C PRO A 458 31.34 -8.83 -16.09
N SER A 459 31.22 -8.24 -17.29
CA SER A 459 30.45 -7.02 -17.49
C SER A 459 28.98 -7.26 -17.14
N ARG A 460 28.44 -6.46 -16.22
CA ARG A 460 27.05 -6.59 -15.76
C ARG A 460 26.57 -5.32 -15.07
N LEU A 461 25.26 -5.11 -15.13
CA LEU A 461 24.54 -4.14 -14.33
C LEU A 461 24.07 -4.81 -13.02
N GLN A 462 24.49 -4.28 -11.88
CA GLN A 462 24.13 -4.78 -10.56
C GLN A 462 23.24 -3.78 -9.83
N HIS A 463 22.28 -4.30 -9.06
CA HIS A 463 21.43 -3.53 -8.18
C HIS A 463 21.13 -4.32 -6.90
N TYR A 464 21.27 -3.66 -5.76
CA TYR A 464 20.86 -4.18 -4.45
C TYR A 464 19.63 -3.42 -3.97
N VAL A 465 18.57 -4.15 -3.60
CA VAL A 465 17.37 -3.55 -3.02
C VAL A 465 17.59 -3.35 -1.53
N ASP A 466 17.60 -2.09 -1.10
CA ASP A 466 17.72 -1.69 0.31
C ASP A 466 16.58 -2.19 1.22
N GLU A 467 16.75 -2.01 2.54
CA GLU A 467 15.81 -2.49 3.57
C GLU A 467 14.40 -1.86 3.50
N ASP A 468 14.26 -0.73 2.78
CA ASP A 468 13.00 0.01 2.64
C ASP A 468 12.04 -0.61 1.61
N GLY A 469 12.49 -1.65 0.89
CA GLY A 469 11.73 -2.34 -0.14
C GLY A 469 11.21 -1.41 -1.25
N GLY A 470 10.21 -1.89 -1.99
CA GLY A 470 9.54 -1.13 -3.07
C GLY A 470 10.23 -1.26 -4.42
N ARG A 471 9.47 -1.06 -5.51
CA ARG A 471 9.98 -1.34 -6.86
C ARG A 471 11.04 -0.33 -7.27
N ARG A 472 12.15 -0.84 -7.77
CA ARG A 472 13.21 -0.08 -8.43
C ARG A 472 13.29 -0.56 -9.86
N VAL A 473 13.12 0.35 -10.81
CA VAL A 473 13.24 0.05 -12.23
C VAL A 473 14.22 1.01 -12.86
N LEU A 474 15.05 0.49 -13.74
CA LEU A 474 15.89 1.26 -14.62
C LEU A 474 15.41 1.03 -16.06
N THR A 475 14.95 2.08 -16.73
CA THR A 475 14.44 2.02 -18.10
C THR A 475 15.48 2.48 -19.10
N TRP A 476 15.50 1.86 -20.28
CA TRP A 476 16.47 2.19 -21.32
C TRP A 476 15.97 3.33 -22.20
N ASP A 477 16.64 4.49 -22.13
CA ASP A 477 16.16 5.72 -22.75
C ASP A 477 16.22 5.70 -24.29
N ASP A 478 17.14 4.94 -24.88
CA ASP A 478 17.28 4.82 -26.33
C ASP A 478 16.09 4.08 -26.99
N ILE A 479 15.35 3.28 -26.22
CA ILE A 479 14.11 2.65 -26.70
C ILE A 479 12.96 3.65 -26.67
N GLY A 480 12.95 4.54 -25.68
CA GLY A 480 11.83 5.44 -25.41
C GLY A 480 10.58 4.69 -24.94
N ASP A 481 9.42 5.28 -25.20
CA ASP A 481 8.15 4.64 -24.88
C ASP A 481 7.70 3.72 -26.02
N VAL A 482 7.36 2.48 -25.67
CA VAL A 482 6.89 1.46 -26.62
C VAL A 482 5.37 1.43 -26.61
N ARG A 483 4.75 1.49 -27.79
CA ARG A 483 3.32 1.21 -28.02
C ARG A 483 3.17 -0.11 -28.76
N GLY A 484 2.30 -0.99 -28.26
CA GLY A 484 1.99 -2.27 -28.92
C GLY A 484 3.00 -3.38 -28.63
N ASP A 485 3.36 -4.14 -29.67
CA ASP A 485 4.13 -5.38 -29.54
C ASP A 485 5.59 -5.12 -29.15
N VAL A 486 6.06 -5.89 -28.17
CA VAL A 486 7.42 -5.80 -27.63
C VAL A 486 7.88 -7.17 -27.16
N GLU A 487 9.11 -7.53 -27.50
CA GLU A 487 9.85 -8.62 -26.87
C GLU A 487 11.06 -8.05 -26.14
N VAL A 488 11.29 -8.48 -24.90
CA VAL A 488 12.51 -8.21 -24.16
C VAL A 488 13.20 -9.52 -23.83
N ALA A 489 14.52 -9.54 -23.89
CA ALA A 489 15.32 -10.69 -23.47
C ALA A 489 16.52 -10.25 -22.64
N GLY A 490 16.86 -11.04 -21.62
CA GLY A 490 17.98 -10.76 -20.73
C GLY A 490 18.66 -12.01 -20.20
N LEU A 491 19.86 -11.82 -19.65
CA LEU A 491 20.59 -12.81 -18.88
C LEU A 491 20.75 -12.29 -17.45
N VAL A 492 20.08 -12.94 -16.50
CA VAL A 492 19.90 -12.42 -15.14
C VAL A 492 20.22 -13.48 -14.09
N ARG A 493 20.77 -13.05 -12.95
CA ARG A 493 20.83 -13.84 -11.72
C ARG A 493 20.41 -13.00 -10.52
N ALA A 494 20.02 -13.67 -9.45
CA ALA A 494 19.66 -13.01 -8.21
C ALA A 494 20.11 -13.83 -6.99
N ARG A 495 20.38 -13.14 -5.87
CA ARG A 495 20.71 -13.75 -4.58
C ARG A 495 20.15 -12.94 -3.40
N GLY A 496 19.87 -13.64 -2.30
CA GLY A 496 19.34 -13.04 -1.08
C GLY A 496 17.82 -12.84 -1.11
N GLY A 497 17.33 -11.99 -0.21
CA GLY A 497 15.94 -11.55 -0.14
C GLY A 497 15.11 -12.12 1.01
N ASN A 498 14.43 -11.24 1.73
CA ASN A 498 13.34 -11.58 2.64
C ASN A 498 12.10 -10.74 2.27
N SER A 499 11.03 -11.41 1.84
CA SER A 499 9.70 -10.86 1.56
C SER A 499 9.59 -9.77 0.46
N SER A 500 8.34 -9.52 0.07
CA SER A 500 7.90 -8.59 -0.98
C SER A 500 7.64 -7.20 -0.41
N GLY A 501 8.12 -6.16 -1.07
CA GLY A 501 7.83 -4.77 -0.73
C GLY A 501 6.46 -4.29 -1.25
N ASP A 502 5.94 -3.23 -0.61
CA ASP A 502 4.70 -2.56 -0.98
C ASP A 502 4.82 -1.67 -2.22
N ALA A 503 3.70 -1.51 -2.90
CA ALA A 503 3.56 -0.79 -4.16
C ALA A 503 3.27 0.70 -3.96
N GLY A 504 4.04 1.58 -4.61
CA GLY A 504 3.62 2.95 -4.91
C GLY A 504 2.74 3.02 -6.16
N ASN A 505 2.43 4.24 -6.62
CA ASN A 505 1.57 4.54 -7.78
C ASN A 505 2.21 4.11 -9.12
N GLU A 506 2.27 2.80 -9.35
CA GLU A 506 3.11 2.15 -10.36
C GLU A 506 2.29 1.20 -11.22
N SER A 507 2.48 1.26 -12.55
CA SER A 507 1.84 0.39 -13.53
C SER A 507 2.88 -0.34 -14.37
N SER A 508 2.82 -1.68 -14.46
CA SER A 508 3.79 -2.50 -15.20
C SER A 508 3.30 -3.92 -15.47
N TYR A 509 3.78 -4.52 -16.57
CA TYR A 509 3.86 -5.97 -16.71
C TYR A 509 5.28 -6.44 -16.43
N TYR A 510 5.43 -7.59 -15.78
CA TYR A 510 6.74 -8.20 -15.57
C TYR A 510 6.65 -9.72 -15.40
N LEU A 511 7.72 -10.38 -15.79
CA LEU A 511 7.96 -11.80 -15.59
C LEU A 511 8.77 -11.99 -14.31
N ASP A 512 8.32 -12.83 -13.36
CA ASP A 512 9.14 -13.19 -12.20
C ASP A 512 9.42 -14.70 -12.12
N LEU A 513 10.60 -15.03 -11.58
CA LEU A 513 11.06 -16.40 -11.36
C LEU A 513 11.07 -16.68 -9.86
N ARG A 514 10.49 -17.81 -9.44
CA ARG A 514 10.29 -18.12 -8.03
C ARG A 514 11.30 -19.16 -7.54
N GLY A 515 12.27 -18.73 -6.73
CA GLY A 515 13.25 -19.59 -6.07
C GLY A 515 12.67 -20.49 -4.97
N GLN A 516 13.53 -21.32 -4.34
CA GLN A 516 13.10 -22.32 -3.33
C GLN A 516 12.40 -21.71 -2.11
N GLY A 517 12.73 -20.48 -1.73
CA GLY A 517 12.10 -19.77 -0.61
C GLY A 517 10.64 -19.36 -0.83
N ALA A 518 10.08 -19.53 -2.03
CA ALA A 518 8.74 -19.06 -2.40
C ALA A 518 7.58 -19.99 -1.97
N GLY A 519 7.80 -20.90 -1.02
CA GLY A 519 6.78 -21.78 -0.46
C GLY A 519 6.10 -22.66 -1.52
N SER A 520 4.77 -22.67 -1.56
CA SER A 520 3.98 -23.48 -2.51
C SER A 520 4.16 -23.09 -3.97
N THR A 521 4.82 -21.97 -4.27
CA THR A 521 5.10 -21.49 -5.63
C THR A 521 6.58 -21.54 -5.99
N ALA A 522 7.41 -22.26 -5.23
CA ALA A 522 8.80 -22.51 -5.60
C ALA A 522 8.89 -23.20 -6.96
N ASN A 523 9.91 -22.88 -7.76
CA ASN A 523 10.11 -23.41 -9.12
C ASN A 523 8.98 -23.06 -10.10
N HIS A 524 8.39 -21.87 -9.98
CA HIS A 524 7.40 -21.38 -10.92
C HIS A 524 7.89 -20.12 -11.63
N VAL A 525 7.38 -19.90 -12.84
CA VAL A 525 7.41 -18.61 -13.53
C VAL A 525 6.03 -17.98 -13.44
N ARG A 526 5.95 -16.66 -13.28
CA ARG A 526 4.67 -15.95 -13.32
C ARG A 526 4.73 -14.73 -14.23
N ILE A 527 3.58 -14.44 -14.83
CA ILE A 527 3.32 -13.14 -15.44
C ILE A 527 2.51 -12.34 -14.43
N ASN A 528 2.99 -11.14 -14.13
CA ASN A 528 2.41 -10.27 -13.13
C ASN A 528 2.06 -8.92 -13.74
N ARG A 529 1.07 -8.26 -13.14
CA ARG A 529 0.63 -6.92 -13.51
C ARG A 529 0.50 -6.04 -12.27
N ASN A 530 0.93 -4.79 -12.42
CA ASN A 530 0.57 -3.70 -11.52
C ASN A 530 -0.21 -2.65 -12.30
N ILE A 531 -1.29 -2.14 -11.74
CA ILE A 531 -2.00 -0.95 -12.24
C ILE A 531 -2.32 -0.07 -11.05
N ASP A 532 -1.82 1.18 -11.04
CA ASP A 532 -2.06 2.16 -9.98
C ASP A 532 -1.84 1.56 -8.57
N SER A 533 -0.69 0.90 -8.39
CA SER A 533 -0.30 0.17 -7.16
C SER A 533 -1.00 -1.17 -6.90
N ARG A 534 -1.93 -1.61 -7.75
CA ARG A 534 -2.67 -2.86 -7.55
C ARG A 534 -1.97 -4.03 -8.24
N PHE A 535 -1.37 -4.91 -7.43
CA PHE A 535 -0.72 -6.11 -7.89
C PHE A 535 -1.72 -7.23 -8.21
N LYS A 536 -1.55 -7.87 -9.36
CA LYS A 536 -2.28 -9.07 -9.79
C LYS A 536 -1.30 -10.06 -10.41
N VAL A 537 -1.30 -11.29 -9.90
CA VAL A 537 -0.71 -12.44 -10.61
C VAL A 537 -1.69 -12.78 -11.73
N LEU A 538 -1.24 -12.69 -12.98
CA LEU A 538 -2.09 -13.01 -14.14
C LEU A 538 -2.06 -14.51 -14.44
N GLU A 539 -0.89 -15.13 -14.38
CA GLU A 539 -0.72 -16.55 -14.63
C GLU A 539 0.49 -17.11 -13.87
N THR A 540 0.50 -18.41 -13.57
CA THR A 540 1.60 -19.10 -12.87
C THR A 540 1.78 -20.52 -13.39
N GLU A 541 2.99 -20.84 -13.85
CA GLU A 541 3.33 -22.15 -14.43
C GLU A 541 4.60 -22.74 -13.79
N PRO A 542 4.66 -24.07 -13.54
CA PRO A 542 5.85 -24.70 -12.99
C PRO A 542 6.97 -24.82 -14.04
N LEU A 543 8.21 -24.63 -13.61
CA LEU A 543 9.40 -24.80 -14.44
C LEU A 543 9.87 -26.27 -14.44
N PRO A 544 10.47 -26.76 -15.54
CA PRO A 544 10.96 -28.13 -15.64
C PRO A 544 12.30 -28.36 -14.94
N PHE A 545 12.83 -27.37 -14.23
CA PHE A 545 14.11 -27.40 -13.53
C PHE A 545 13.98 -26.70 -12.17
N THR A 546 14.95 -26.95 -11.29
CA THR A 546 15.04 -26.26 -10.01
C THR A 546 15.65 -24.87 -10.21
N VAL A 547 14.95 -23.83 -9.72
CA VAL A 547 15.51 -22.48 -9.67
C VAL A 547 16.45 -22.41 -8.47
N GLU A 548 17.72 -22.22 -8.76
CA GLU A 548 18.82 -22.11 -7.82
C GLU A 548 19.20 -20.63 -7.67
N GLU A 549 19.47 -20.20 -6.44
CA GLU A 549 20.02 -18.87 -6.21
C GLU A 549 21.40 -18.75 -6.85
N ASN A 550 21.77 -17.52 -7.21
CA ASN A 550 23.07 -17.20 -7.82
C ASN A 550 23.36 -17.91 -9.16
N SER A 551 22.38 -18.56 -9.78
CA SER A 551 22.51 -19.13 -11.11
C SER A 551 22.05 -18.15 -12.19
N TRP A 552 22.73 -18.16 -13.33
CA TRP A 552 22.37 -17.35 -14.49
C TRP A 552 21.22 -17.98 -15.28
N TYR A 553 20.20 -17.19 -15.59
CA TYR A 553 19.03 -17.58 -16.36
C TYR A 553 18.80 -16.65 -17.54
N HIS A 554 18.54 -17.23 -18.70
CA HIS A 554 17.95 -16.50 -19.81
C HIS A 554 16.48 -16.28 -19.54
N VAL A 555 16.01 -15.07 -19.77
CA VAL A 555 14.59 -14.70 -19.69
C VAL A 555 14.17 -14.04 -21.00
N VAL A 556 12.99 -14.40 -21.50
CA VAL A 556 12.32 -13.73 -22.62
C VAL A 556 10.91 -13.41 -22.18
N PHE A 557 10.49 -12.16 -22.35
CA PHE A 557 9.14 -11.71 -22.07
C PHE A 557 8.59 -10.94 -23.27
N GLN A 558 7.47 -11.40 -23.79
CA GLN A 558 6.86 -10.88 -25.01
C GLN A 558 5.44 -10.42 -24.72
N ARG A 559 5.07 -9.30 -25.34
CA ARG A 559 3.69 -8.90 -25.57
C ARG A 559 3.42 -8.87 -27.07
N GLU A 560 2.39 -9.59 -27.50
CA GLU A 560 1.85 -9.58 -28.86
C GLU A 560 0.34 -9.35 -28.77
N GLY A 561 -0.12 -8.15 -29.14
CA GLY A 561 -1.49 -7.69 -28.92
C GLY A 561 -1.84 -7.65 -27.42
N GLU A 562 -2.82 -8.47 -27.04
CA GLU A 562 -3.22 -8.67 -25.63
C GLU A 562 -2.52 -9.89 -25.00
N VAL A 563 -1.73 -10.66 -25.77
CA VAL A 563 -1.11 -11.88 -25.27
C VAL A 563 0.28 -11.58 -24.70
N LEU A 564 0.47 -11.89 -23.42
CA LEU A 564 1.76 -11.88 -22.73
C LEU A 564 2.33 -13.29 -22.68
N ARG A 565 3.61 -13.46 -23.00
CA ARG A 565 4.30 -14.76 -23.01
C ARG A 565 5.68 -14.68 -22.39
N GLY A 566 6.08 -15.74 -21.68
CA GLY A 566 7.40 -15.82 -21.04
C GLY A 566 8.14 -17.11 -21.38
N LYS A 567 9.47 -17.04 -21.53
CA LYS A 567 10.38 -18.20 -21.53
C LYS A 567 11.50 -18.00 -20.54
N VAL A 568 11.90 -19.09 -19.90
CA VAL A 568 13.04 -19.08 -18.96
C VAL A 568 13.80 -20.39 -19.04
N TRP A 569 15.13 -20.32 -19.08
CA TRP A 569 16.03 -21.48 -19.05
C TRP A 569 17.40 -21.11 -18.45
N ALA A 570 18.14 -22.10 -17.95
CA ALA A 570 19.46 -21.88 -17.38
C ALA A 570 20.50 -21.50 -18.44
N TYR A 571 21.50 -20.70 -18.06
CA TYR A 571 22.64 -20.39 -18.94
C TYR A 571 23.42 -21.66 -19.31
N GLY A 572 23.79 -21.80 -20.58
CA GLY A 572 24.43 -23.00 -21.12
C GLY A 572 23.47 -24.09 -21.61
N GLU A 573 22.17 -23.97 -21.35
CA GLU A 573 21.13 -24.84 -21.90
C GLU A 573 20.49 -24.23 -23.16
N SER A 574 19.89 -25.06 -24.01
CA SER A 574 19.22 -24.60 -25.24
C SER A 574 17.87 -23.93 -24.98
N GLU A 575 17.55 -22.87 -25.73
CA GLU A 575 16.25 -22.19 -25.66
C GLU A 575 15.08 -23.19 -25.85
N PRO A 576 14.05 -23.15 -24.99
CA PRO A 576 12.87 -24.00 -25.16
C PRO A 576 12.06 -23.70 -26.43
N ASP A 577 11.61 -24.75 -27.12
CA ASP A 577 10.75 -24.66 -28.32
C ASP A 577 9.38 -24.00 -28.03
N ARG A 578 8.88 -24.13 -26.81
CA ARG A 578 7.54 -23.65 -26.39
C ARG A 578 7.67 -22.51 -25.38
N TRP A 579 6.70 -21.61 -25.38
CA TRP A 579 6.52 -20.64 -24.30
C TRP A 579 6.31 -21.37 -22.98
N SER A 580 7.00 -20.93 -21.93
CA SER A 580 6.89 -21.48 -20.58
C SER A 580 5.56 -21.07 -19.93
N ILE A 581 5.05 -19.90 -20.28
CA ILE A 581 3.83 -19.30 -19.73
C ILE A 581 3.20 -18.35 -20.76
N SER A 582 1.87 -18.26 -20.78
CA SER A 582 1.12 -17.38 -21.69
C SER A 582 -0.20 -16.96 -21.02
N VAL A 583 -0.58 -15.69 -21.14
CA VAL A 583 -1.85 -15.15 -20.62
C VAL A 583 -2.33 -13.99 -21.48
N GLU A 584 -3.64 -13.77 -21.54
CA GLU A 584 -4.24 -12.60 -22.19
C GLU A 584 -4.52 -11.51 -21.13
N ASP A 585 -4.04 -10.29 -21.37
CA ASP A 585 -4.32 -9.11 -20.56
C ASP A 585 -4.19 -7.82 -21.39
N ARG A 586 -5.19 -6.94 -21.31
CA ARG A 586 -5.40 -5.81 -22.26
C ARG A 586 -5.14 -4.40 -21.70
N PHE A 587 -4.60 -4.31 -20.50
CA PHE A 587 -4.66 -3.05 -19.74
C PHE A 587 -3.51 -2.10 -19.99
N ILE A 588 -2.29 -2.63 -20.17
CA ILE A 588 -1.09 -1.84 -20.40
C ILE A 588 -0.66 -2.05 -21.84
N ASP A 589 -0.97 -1.08 -22.71
CA ASP A 589 -0.60 -1.14 -24.12
C ASP A 589 0.55 -0.22 -24.53
N TYR A 590 1.07 0.51 -23.55
CA TYR A 590 2.10 1.53 -23.68
C TYR A 590 3.00 1.58 -22.44
N GLY A 591 4.29 1.84 -22.66
CA GLY A 591 5.20 2.22 -21.59
C GLY A 591 6.67 2.01 -21.95
N LYS A 592 7.54 2.34 -21.00
CA LYS A 592 8.98 2.10 -21.11
C LYS A 592 9.32 0.65 -20.80
N VAL A 593 10.46 0.20 -21.34
CA VAL A 593 11.03 -1.12 -21.08
C VAL A 593 12.31 -0.99 -20.26
N GLY A 594 12.59 -1.99 -19.43
CA GLY A 594 13.73 -1.94 -18.53
C GLY A 594 13.88 -3.17 -17.65
N VAL A 595 14.75 -3.05 -16.66
CA VAL A 595 15.04 -4.09 -15.68
C VAL A 595 14.74 -3.58 -14.27
N GLY A 596 14.43 -4.48 -13.33
CA GLY A 596 14.08 -4.07 -11.99
C GLY A 596 13.91 -5.20 -11.00
N HIS A 597 13.76 -4.82 -9.73
CA HIS A 597 13.46 -5.73 -8.62
C HIS A 597 12.66 -5.02 -7.52
N VAL A 598 12.01 -5.79 -6.65
CA VAL A 598 11.13 -5.26 -5.58
C VAL A 598 11.46 -5.78 -4.18
N SER A 599 11.95 -7.02 -4.08
CA SER A 599 12.17 -7.65 -2.79
C SER A 599 13.41 -7.08 -2.13
N SER A 600 13.26 -6.64 -0.88
CA SER A 600 14.33 -6.10 -0.05
C SER A 600 15.40 -7.15 0.25
N GLY A 601 16.66 -6.72 0.34
CA GLY A 601 17.81 -7.60 0.58
C GLY A 601 18.19 -8.46 -0.62
N MET A 602 17.62 -8.18 -1.79
CA MET A 602 17.95 -8.88 -3.03
C MET A 602 19.07 -8.15 -3.76
N LEU A 603 20.11 -8.89 -4.11
CA LEU A 603 21.03 -8.49 -5.16
C LEU A 603 20.57 -9.09 -6.49
N ASN A 604 20.44 -8.24 -7.50
CA ASN A 604 20.01 -8.61 -8.83
C ASN A 604 21.05 -8.12 -9.86
N GLU A 605 21.48 -9.01 -10.74
CA GLU A 605 22.56 -8.76 -11.70
C GLU A 605 22.11 -9.14 -13.12
N TRP A 606 22.32 -8.22 -14.06
CA TRP A 606 22.01 -8.39 -15.48
C TRP A 606 23.30 -8.32 -16.28
N ALA A 607 23.70 -9.44 -16.90
CA ALA A 607 24.85 -9.47 -17.79
C ALA A 607 24.48 -9.06 -19.22
N TYR A 608 23.20 -9.14 -19.58
CA TYR A 608 22.72 -8.82 -20.92
C TYR A 608 21.27 -8.34 -20.88
N PHE A 609 20.93 -7.38 -21.73
CA PHE A 609 19.56 -6.94 -21.96
C PHE A 609 19.35 -6.52 -23.42
N SER A 610 18.19 -6.85 -23.98
CA SER A 610 17.84 -6.58 -25.37
C SER A 610 16.34 -6.40 -25.55
N VAL A 611 15.97 -5.66 -26.58
CA VAL A 611 14.59 -5.30 -26.89
C VAL A 611 14.35 -5.40 -28.39
N GLY A 612 13.22 -5.98 -28.77
CA GLY A 612 12.64 -5.91 -30.12
C GLY A 612 11.25 -5.29 -30.05
N THR A 613 10.96 -4.26 -30.84
CA THR A 613 9.62 -3.62 -30.93
C THR A 613 8.96 -3.90 -32.28
N ALA A 614 7.64 -3.67 -32.36
CA ALA A 614 6.87 -3.82 -33.61
C ALA A 614 7.09 -5.19 -34.28
N ASN A 615 6.94 -6.27 -33.50
CA ASN A 615 7.15 -7.67 -33.89
C ASN A 615 8.59 -8.09 -34.21
N ALA A 616 9.59 -7.23 -34.01
CA ALA A 616 10.98 -7.68 -33.97
C ALA A 616 11.24 -8.53 -32.73
N SER A 617 12.07 -9.57 -32.87
CA SER A 617 12.53 -10.39 -31.75
C SER A 617 13.70 -9.71 -31.03
N ALA A 618 13.78 -9.87 -29.71
CA ALA A 618 14.92 -9.41 -28.94
C ALA A 618 16.11 -10.36 -29.15
N THR A 619 17.30 -9.82 -29.48
CA THR A 619 18.49 -10.65 -29.70
C THR A 619 18.87 -11.43 -28.44
N ARG A 620 19.11 -12.75 -28.51
CA ARG A 620 19.51 -13.54 -27.32
C ARG A 620 20.96 -13.27 -26.89
N ALA A 621 21.25 -13.45 -25.59
CA ALA A 621 22.60 -13.29 -25.05
C ALA A 621 23.60 -14.29 -25.67
N PRO A 622 24.85 -13.89 -25.96
CA PRO A 622 25.89 -14.79 -26.47
C PRO A 622 26.26 -15.95 -25.51
N GLU A 623 26.67 -17.09 -26.08
CA GLU A 623 27.05 -18.29 -25.32
C GLU A 623 28.36 -18.16 -24.53
N ASP A 624 29.20 -17.17 -24.83
CA ASP A 624 30.52 -16.95 -24.22
C ASP A 624 30.59 -15.68 -23.36
N LEU A 625 29.43 -15.15 -22.96
CA LEU A 625 29.31 -13.90 -22.22
C LEU A 625 29.80 -13.98 -20.77
N ILE A 626 29.49 -15.07 -20.06
CA ILE A 626 29.90 -15.28 -18.67
C ILE A 626 31.18 -16.13 -18.64
N PRO A 627 32.22 -15.73 -17.89
CA PRO A 627 33.43 -16.54 -17.74
C PRO A 627 33.12 -17.84 -17.00
N ASP A 628 33.92 -18.89 -17.28
CA ASP A 628 33.79 -20.20 -16.62
C ASP A 628 33.97 -20.16 -15.09
N VAL A 629 34.58 -19.09 -14.56
CA VAL A 629 34.80 -18.84 -13.12
C VAL A 629 34.36 -17.43 -12.79
N ASP A 630 33.41 -17.31 -11.85
CA ASP A 630 32.85 -16.06 -11.37
C ASP A 630 33.24 -15.79 -9.91
N LYS A 631 34.03 -14.73 -9.71
CA LYS A 631 34.60 -14.32 -8.41
C LYS A 631 33.84 -13.20 -7.73
N THR A 632 32.79 -12.68 -8.35
CA THR A 632 32.20 -11.39 -7.95
C THR A 632 31.57 -11.45 -6.57
N LEU A 633 31.02 -12.59 -6.18
CA LEU A 633 30.37 -12.76 -4.88
C LEU A 633 31.36 -12.63 -3.73
N LEU A 634 32.52 -13.27 -3.87
CA LEU A 634 33.59 -13.23 -2.90
C LEU A 634 34.14 -11.81 -2.75
N GLN A 635 34.30 -11.11 -3.86
CA GLN A 635 34.76 -9.71 -3.87
C GLN A 635 33.76 -8.78 -3.18
N ALA A 636 32.47 -8.92 -3.47
CA ALA A 636 31.41 -8.12 -2.84
C ALA A 636 31.38 -8.33 -1.32
N ARG A 637 31.44 -9.59 -0.86
CA ARG A 637 31.38 -9.90 0.57
C ARG A 637 32.57 -9.35 1.34
N LEU A 638 33.76 -9.40 0.74
CA LEU A 638 34.97 -8.85 1.34
C LEU A 638 34.90 -7.31 1.47
N MET A 639 34.31 -6.65 0.47
CA MET A 639 34.06 -5.20 0.52
C MET A 639 33.10 -4.83 1.66
N GLU A 640 31.97 -5.54 1.80
CA GLU A 640 31.01 -5.34 2.90
C GLU A 640 31.67 -5.44 4.28
N ILE A 641 32.42 -6.51 4.53
CA ILE A 641 33.08 -6.73 5.83
C ILE A 641 34.11 -5.63 6.13
N ASN A 642 34.83 -5.16 5.12
CA ASN A 642 35.82 -4.10 5.29
C ASN A 642 35.18 -2.72 5.56
N GLU A 643 34.00 -2.46 5.00
CA GLU A 643 33.25 -1.21 5.22
C GLU A 643 32.66 -1.08 6.64
N GLU A 644 32.53 -2.20 7.38
CA GLU A 644 32.03 -2.19 8.76
C GLU A 644 33.04 -1.67 9.81
N GLU A 645 34.32 -1.52 9.45
CA GLU A 645 35.38 -0.98 10.33
C GLU A 645 35.45 -1.64 11.74
N LEU A 646 35.33 -2.97 11.81
CA LEU A 646 35.31 -3.71 13.08
C LEU A 646 36.58 -3.49 13.94
N ASP A 647 36.42 -3.40 15.27
CA ASP A 647 37.53 -3.24 16.24
C ASP A 647 37.80 -4.54 17.02
N LEU A 648 39.04 -5.02 16.99
CA LEU A 648 39.52 -6.19 17.71
C LEU A 648 39.21 -6.14 19.22
N SER A 649 39.23 -4.97 19.87
CA SER A 649 39.01 -4.90 21.33
C SER A 649 37.61 -5.34 21.74
N ASN A 650 36.66 -5.37 20.81
CA ASN A 650 35.28 -5.75 21.05
C ASN A 650 35.06 -7.27 20.96
N PHE A 651 36.04 -8.04 20.48
CA PHE A 651 35.90 -9.47 20.19
C PHE A 651 36.96 -10.32 20.90
N THR A 652 36.69 -11.61 21.03
CA THR A 652 37.70 -12.57 21.50
C THR A 652 38.81 -12.73 20.46
N GLU A 653 40.05 -12.91 20.94
CA GLU A 653 41.23 -13.10 20.06
C GLU A 653 41.06 -14.29 19.11
N GLU A 654 40.43 -15.37 19.57
CA GLU A 654 40.17 -16.59 18.78
C GLU A 654 39.22 -16.33 17.60
N SER A 655 38.06 -15.71 17.87
CA SER A 655 37.06 -15.45 16.82
C SER A 655 37.56 -14.39 15.83
N TRP A 656 38.31 -13.39 16.31
CA TRP A 656 38.91 -12.37 15.45
C TRP A 656 39.94 -12.95 14.49
N ASN A 657 40.86 -13.78 14.99
CA ASN A 657 41.89 -14.42 14.16
C ASN A 657 41.25 -15.31 13.08
N SER A 658 40.15 -16.01 13.40
CA SER A 658 39.40 -16.83 12.44
C SER A 658 38.85 -16.00 11.27
N LEU A 659 38.30 -14.80 11.56
CA LEU A 659 37.83 -13.88 10.51
C LEU A 659 38.99 -13.34 9.66
N GLN A 660 40.10 -12.94 10.29
CA GLN A 660 41.27 -12.43 9.56
C GLN A 660 41.88 -13.50 8.64
N GLU A 661 41.92 -14.77 9.07
CA GLU A 661 42.36 -15.89 8.23
C GLU A 661 41.43 -16.10 7.03
N ALA A 662 40.11 -16.00 7.23
CA ALA A 662 39.13 -16.15 6.16
C ALA A 662 39.17 -14.98 5.15
N ILE A 663 39.35 -13.74 5.62
CA ILE A 663 39.57 -12.56 4.75
C ILE A 663 40.82 -12.78 3.90
N GLN A 664 41.94 -13.22 4.50
CA GLN A 664 43.17 -13.44 3.76
C GLN A 664 43.02 -14.55 2.70
N GLN A 665 42.28 -15.62 3.00
CA GLN A 665 41.98 -16.69 2.04
C GLN A 665 41.13 -16.16 0.88
N ALA A 666 40.11 -15.35 1.17
CA ALA A 666 39.28 -14.72 0.16
C ALA A 666 40.11 -13.83 -0.79
N GLU A 667 40.99 -12.98 -0.26
CA GLU A 667 41.91 -12.18 -1.08
C GLU A 667 42.80 -13.04 -1.98
N ASN A 668 43.36 -14.13 -1.45
CA ASN A 668 44.20 -15.05 -2.22
C ASN A 668 43.43 -15.71 -3.38
N ILE A 669 42.19 -16.15 -3.13
CA ILE A 669 41.34 -16.75 -4.18
C ILE A 669 40.94 -15.71 -5.22
N LEU A 670 40.70 -14.46 -4.83
CA LEU A 670 40.43 -13.37 -5.77
C LEU A 670 41.62 -13.14 -6.72
N ASP A 671 42.85 -13.17 -6.20
CA ASP A 671 44.08 -12.94 -6.96
C ASP A 671 44.58 -14.18 -7.77
N GLU A 672 44.06 -15.38 -7.51
CA GLU A 672 44.53 -16.64 -8.15
C GLU A 672 43.92 -16.83 -9.57
N PRO A 673 44.69 -16.72 -10.67
CA PRO A 673 44.13 -16.77 -12.03
C PRO A 673 43.50 -18.10 -12.41
N GLU A 674 43.94 -19.20 -11.79
CA GLU A 674 43.49 -20.57 -12.08
C GLU A 674 42.51 -21.11 -11.02
N ALA A 675 41.97 -20.24 -10.16
CA ALA A 675 40.94 -20.63 -9.18
C ALA A 675 39.72 -21.21 -9.91
N THR A 676 39.18 -22.30 -9.39
CA THR A 676 37.93 -22.89 -9.87
C THR A 676 36.73 -22.23 -9.21
N GLN A 677 35.52 -22.40 -9.76
CA GLN A 677 34.30 -21.91 -9.10
C GLN A 677 34.12 -22.54 -7.71
N GLU A 678 34.50 -23.81 -7.54
CA GLU A 678 34.47 -24.51 -6.24
C GLU A 678 35.37 -23.81 -5.21
N ASP A 679 36.59 -23.38 -5.61
CA ASP A 679 37.49 -22.64 -4.72
C ASP A 679 36.89 -21.28 -4.28
N VAL A 680 36.17 -20.60 -5.18
CA VAL A 680 35.50 -19.32 -4.88
C VAL A 680 34.35 -19.52 -3.90
N ASP A 681 33.50 -20.52 -4.16
CA ASP A 681 32.32 -20.80 -3.34
C ASP A 681 32.74 -21.26 -1.93
N GLU A 682 33.73 -22.15 -1.82
CA GLU A 682 34.29 -22.58 -0.53
C GLU A 682 34.88 -21.41 0.27
N SER A 683 35.58 -20.49 -0.41
CA SER A 683 36.15 -19.31 0.25
C SER A 683 35.08 -18.32 0.72
N LEU A 684 33.98 -18.18 -0.02
CA LEU A 684 32.85 -17.34 0.37
C LEU A 684 32.15 -17.91 1.61
N ASP A 685 31.91 -19.21 1.63
CA ASP A 685 31.32 -19.90 2.78
C ASP A 685 32.21 -19.78 4.03
N ALA A 686 33.52 -19.97 3.87
CA ALA A 686 34.49 -19.80 4.96
C ALA A 686 34.45 -18.38 5.53
N LEU A 687 34.40 -17.36 4.66
CA LEU A 687 34.31 -15.95 5.06
C LEU A 687 33.01 -15.64 5.82
N ASN A 688 31.87 -16.12 5.32
CA ASN A 688 30.57 -15.95 5.98
C ASN A 688 30.50 -16.64 7.35
N ASN A 689 31.02 -17.85 7.45
CA ASN A 689 31.07 -18.62 8.69
C ASN A 689 31.98 -17.94 9.72
N ALA A 690 33.15 -17.44 9.30
CA ALA A 690 34.07 -16.76 10.21
C ALA A 690 33.50 -15.43 10.72
N TYR A 691 32.82 -14.67 9.86
CA TYR A 691 32.17 -13.42 10.25
C TYR A 691 31.00 -13.65 11.23
N SER A 692 30.11 -14.60 10.94
CA SER A 692 28.99 -14.95 11.83
C SER A 692 29.46 -15.60 13.14
N GLY A 693 30.64 -16.23 13.15
CA GLY A 693 31.28 -16.83 14.32
C GLY A 693 32.01 -15.86 15.25
N LEU A 694 31.96 -14.53 15.02
CA LEU A 694 32.52 -13.54 15.93
C LEU A 694 31.88 -13.61 17.33
N VAL A 695 32.71 -13.52 18.38
CA VAL A 695 32.26 -13.56 19.79
C VAL A 695 32.75 -12.31 20.51
N SER A 696 31.86 -11.60 21.20
CA SER A 696 32.22 -10.40 21.97
C SER A 696 33.15 -10.71 23.13
N ALA A 697 34.13 -9.83 23.37
CA ALA A 697 35.03 -9.91 24.51
C ALA A 697 34.26 -9.73 25.85
N PRO A 698 34.67 -10.38 26.96
CA PRO A 698 34.01 -10.22 28.25
C PRO A 698 34.06 -8.78 28.78
N ALA A 699 32.89 -8.19 29.07
CA ALA A 699 32.77 -6.85 29.64
C ALA A 699 31.44 -6.69 30.40
N GLN A 700 31.36 -5.68 31.27
CA GLN A 700 30.14 -5.27 31.97
C GLN A 700 29.91 -3.77 31.81
N TYR A 701 28.66 -3.39 31.63
CA TYR A 701 28.20 -2.01 31.50
C TYR A 701 27.02 -1.78 32.44
N ARG A 702 26.84 -0.56 32.95
CA ARG A 702 25.68 -0.19 33.77
C ARG A 702 25.42 1.31 33.79
N THR A 703 24.16 1.69 33.93
CA THR A 703 23.75 3.07 34.19
C THR A 703 22.54 3.12 35.12
N ASN A 704 22.51 4.12 35.99
CA ASN A 704 21.33 4.56 36.77
C ASN A 704 20.79 5.91 36.24
N PHE A 705 21.26 6.33 35.08
CA PHE A 705 20.95 7.58 34.39
C PHE A 705 21.31 8.88 35.15
N SER A 706 22.01 8.84 36.29
CA SER A 706 22.30 10.03 37.10
C SER A 706 23.28 11.00 36.43
N HIS A 707 24.15 10.48 35.56
CA HIS A 707 25.19 11.23 34.85
C HIS A 707 24.69 11.95 33.60
N TYR A 708 23.47 11.66 33.12
CA TYR A 708 22.88 12.32 31.97
C TYR A 708 22.21 13.65 32.32
N ASN A 709 22.05 14.50 31.31
CA ASN A 709 21.33 15.75 31.42
C ASN A 709 19.81 15.51 31.50
N VAL A 710 19.15 16.14 32.48
CA VAL A 710 17.70 16.02 32.68
C VAL A 710 16.94 16.73 31.56
N GLY A 711 15.85 16.10 31.07
CA GLY A 711 14.88 16.72 30.16
C GLY A 711 14.96 16.29 28.69
N GLY A 712 15.87 15.38 28.33
CA GLY A 712 15.95 14.79 27.00
C GLY A 712 16.42 13.34 27.03
N ALA A 713 16.59 12.73 25.86
CA ALA A 713 17.16 11.40 25.74
C ALA A 713 18.67 11.42 26.10
N PRO A 714 19.23 10.31 26.64
CA PRO A 714 20.66 10.17 26.83
C PRO A 714 21.45 10.36 25.52
N GLU A 715 22.63 10.99 25.61
CA GLU A 715 23.40 11.44 24.44
C GLU A 715 24.12 10.30 23.69
N ASP A 716 24.40 9.19 24.37
CA ASP A 716 25.08 7.99 23.87
C ASP A 716 24.11 6.82 23.64
N TRP A 717 22.86 7.13 23.32
CA TRP A 717 21.83 6.16 23.00
C TRP A 717 21.17 6.48 21.67
N THR A 718 21.00 5.47 20.82
CA THR A 718 20.43 5.59 19.48
C THR A 718 19.03 5.01 19.42
N SER A 719 18.08 5.75 18.82
CA SER A 719 16.71 5.30 18.62
C SER A 719 16.61 4.32 17.44
N TYR A 720 15.78 3.29 17.60
CA TYR A 720 15.48 2.28 16.59
C TYR A 720 13.97 2.16 16.37
N TRP A 721 13.60 1.87 15.12
CA TRP A 721 12.22 1.68 14.64
C TRP A 721 11.39 2.97 14.71
N ASN A 722 10.26 2.97 15.42
CA ASN A 722 9.42 4.17 15.54
C ASN A 722 10.00 5.17 16.55
N GLU A 723 9.88 6.47 16.24
CA GLU A 723 10.19 7.54 17.19
C GLU A 723 9.30 7.41 18.45
N SER A 724 9.90 7.69 19.61
CA SER A 724 9.18 7.72 20.89
C SER A 724 9.78 8.77 21.81
N GLN A 725 9.05 9.17 22.86
CA GLN A 725 9.52 10.16 23.81
C GLN A 725 10.36 9.49 24.91
N TRP A 726 11.63 9.88 24.99
CA TRP A 726 12.59 9.40 25.97
C TRP A 726 13.11 10.59 26.78
N THR A 727 12.94 10.57 28.10
CA THR A 727 13.26 11.71 28.96
C THR A 727 14.02 11.26 30.20
N VAL A 728 15.25 11.73 30.38
CA VAL A 728 15.99 11.58 31.64
C VAL A 728 15.34 12.48 32.70
N LEU A 729 15.00 11.88 33.84
CA LEU A 729 14.42 12.54 35.00
C LEU A 729 15.33 12.39 36.23
N ASP A 730 15.16 13.30 37.20
CA ASP A 730 15.84 13.29 38.50
C ASP A 730 14.81 13.06 39.63
N ASN A 731 15.27 12.57 40.79
CA ASN A 731 14.49 12.23 41.99
C ASN A 731 13.39 11.17 41.82
N PRO A 732 13.75 9.88 41.67
CA PRO A 732 15.11 9.35 41.49
C PRO A 732 15.58 9.53 40.03
N SER A 733 16.90 9.47 39.82
CA SER A 733 17.49 9.42 38.48
C SER A 733 16.96 8.20 37.71
N ARG A 734 16.41 8.44 36.52
CA ARG A 734 15.81 7.40 35.68
C ARG A 734 15.58 7.89 34.26
N LEU A 735 15.38 6.97 33.34
CA LEU A 735 14.92 7.24 31.98
C LEU A 735 13.43 6.91 31.87
N GLU A 736 12.61 7.92 31.60
CA GLU A 736 11.19 7.76 31.30
C GLU A 736 11.00 7.50 29.79
N HIS A 737 10.25 6.45 29.46
CA HIS A 737 9.77 6.16 28.11
C HIS A 737 8.27 6.38 28.04
N ASP A 738 7.83 7.40 27.30
CA ASP A 738 6.43 7.66 26.98
C ASP A 738 6.17 7.32 25.50
N VAL A 739 5.30 6.33 25.27
CA VAL A 739 4.97 5.81 23.94
C VAL A 739 3.88 6.69 23.32
N ALA A 740 4.30 7.76 22.66
CA ALA A 740 3.43 8.83 22.15
C ALA A 740 2.49 8.40 21.00
N SER A 741 2.92 7.48 20.14
CA SER A 741 2.12 6.87 19.06
C SER A 741 2.28 5.34 19.11
N GLY A 742 1.23 4.58 18.80
CA GLY A 742 1.32 3.11 18.79
C GLY A 742 2.32 2.63 17.74
N GLY A 743 3.13 1.62 18.07
CA GLY A 743 4.20 1.11 17.20
C GLY A 743 5.42 0.67 18.01
N ARG A 744 6.24 -0.25 17.47
CA ARG A 744 7.44 -0.72 18.17
C ARG A 744 8.50 0.38 18.19
N SER A 745 8.97 0.77 19.36
CA SER A 745 10.05 1.73 19.54
C SER A 745 11.13 1.13 20.43
N ALA A 746 12.39 1.38 20.11
CA ALA A 746 13.51 0.97 20.93
C ALA A 746 14.57 2.07 21.03
N LEU A 747 15.34 2.01 22.11
CA LEU A 747 16.50 2.86 22.34
C LEU A 747 17.66 1.95 22.74
N ALA A 748 18.70 1.90 21.91
CA ALA A 748 19.86 1.04 22.09
C ALA A 748 21.04 1.84 22.67
N TRP A 749 21.81 1.22 23.55
CA TRP A 749 22.94 1.89 24.21
C TRP A 749 24.22 1.78 23.38
N ASP A 750 24.74 2.90 22.88
CA ASP A 750 25.85 2.90 21.93
C ASP A 750 27.17 2.48 22.56
N GLN A 751 27.36 2.74 23.86
CA GLN A 751 28.58 2.35 24.58
C GLN A 751 28.80 0.83 24.60
N VAL A 752 27.72 0.03 24.56
CA VAL A 752 27.81 -1.44 24.51
C VAL A 752 28.10 -1.92 23.10
N GLY A 753 27.59 -1.22 22.08
CA GLY A 753 27.68 -1.63 20.69
C GLY A 753 26.82 -2.85 20.35
N GLU A 754 27.18 -3.51 19.25
CA GLU A 754 26.56 -4.78 18.85
C GLU A 754 27.17 -5.95 19.64
N VAL A 755 26.30 -6.79 20.21
CA VAL A 755 26.73 -7.91 21.04
C VAL A 755 26.60 -9.22 20.28
N ARG A 756 27.69 -10.00 20.27
CA ARG A 756 27.78 -11.33 19.64
C ARG A 756 28.13 -12.39 20.69
N GLY A 757 27.42 -13.52 20.66
CA GLY A 757 27.55 -14.58 21.68
C GLY A 757 26.83 -14.28 23.00
N LYS A 758 27.38 -14.77 24.12
CA LYS A 758 26.70 -14.73 25.43
C LYS A 758 26.45 -13.30 25.90
N VAL A 759 25.20 -13.01 26.28
CA VAL A 759 24.79 -11.70 26.77
C VAL A 759 23.72 -11.82 27.83
N GLU A 760 23.80 -10.97 28.84
CA GLU A 760 22.76 -10.78 29.84
C GLU A 760 22.44 -9.29 29.96
N VAL A 761 21.16 -8.95 30.09
CA VAL A 761 20.69 -7.61 30.40
C VAL A 761 19.84 -7.65 31.66
N ALA A 762 19.98 -6.63 32.50
CA ALA A 762 19.21 -6.46 33.73
C ALA A 762 18.69 -5.03 33.83
N ALA A 763 17.45 -4.87 34.28
CA ALA A 763 16.83 -3.55 34.40
C ALA A 763 15.98 -3.44 35.67
N LEU A 764 15.84 -2.22 36.17
CA LEU A 764 14.87 -1.85 37.21
C LEU A 764 13.83 -0.93 36.59
N VAL A 765 12.59 -1.39 36.51
CA VAL A 765 11.51 -0.72 35.76
C VAL A 765 10.26 -0.55 36.60
N LYS A 766 9.60 0.60 36.46
CA LYS A 766 8.27 0.86 37.01
C LYS A 766 7.29 1.22 35.89
N PRO A 767 6.33 0.34 35.60
CA PRO A 767 5.31 0.57 34.60
C PRO A 767 4.12 1.33 35.18
N THR A 768 3.59 2.30 34.43
CA THR A 768 2.32 2.99 34.71
C THR A 768 1.48 3.14 33.43
N GLY A 769 0.22 3.55 33.54
CA GLY A 769 -0.69 3.76 32.40
C GLY A 769 -1.66 2.61 32.14
N SER A 770 -2.18 2.53 30.91
CA SER A 770 -3.17 1.51 30.49
C SER A 770 -2.58 0.54 29.45
N GLY A 771 -2.97 -0.74 29.53
CA GLY A 771 -2.48 -1.78 28.61
C GLY A 771 -2.31 -3.14 29.29
N THR A 772 -2.05 -4.19 28.53
CA THR A 772 -1.91 -5.56 29.10
C THR A 772 -0.45 -6.00 29.27
N THR A 773 0.47 -5.40 28.51
CA THR A 773 1.92 -5.55 28.70
C THR A 773 2.41 -4.38 29.56
N LEU A 774 3.24 -4.67 30.55
CA LEU A 774 3.75 -3.67 31.49
C LEU A 774 5.01 -2.97 30.98
N PHE A 775 6.00 -3.76 30.54
CA PHE A 775 7.26 -3.28 29.98
C PHE A 775 7.81 -4.32 28.99
N GLN A 776 8.78 -3.93 28.16
CA GLN A 776 9.53 -4.84 27.30
C GLN A 776 11.03 -4.61 27.51
N LEU A 777 11.76 -5.63 27.94
CA LEU A 777 13.22 -5.60 28.08
C LEU A 777 13.84 -6.35 26.89
N PRO A 778 14.30 -5.63 25.85
CA PRO A 778 14.82 -6.23 24.64
C PRO A 778 16.28 -6.67 24.74
N LEU A 779 16.60 -7.63 23.89
CA LEU A 779 17.90 -8.21 23.61
C LEU A 779 17.96 -8.41 22.08
N HIS A 780 19.07 -8.06 21.45
CA HIS A 780 19.22 -8.06 19.98
C HIS A 780 18.27 -7.12 19.23
N ILE A 781 18.29 -5.82 19.54
CA ILE A 781 17.66 -4.80 18.72
C ILE A 781 18.42 -4.69 17.40
N SER A 782 17.75 -4.97 16.28
CA SER A 782 18.23 -4.73 14.92
C SER A 782 17.07 -4.55 13.94
N GLY A 783 17.38 -4.34 12.67
CA GLY A 783 16.41 -4.00 11.63
C GLY A 783 15.89 -2.56 11.73
N SER A 784 15.17 -2.16 10.70
CA SER A 784 14.53 -0.85 10.57
C SER A 784 13.03 -0.93 10.86
N GLN A 785 12.35 0.21 10.82
CA GLN A 785 10.90 0.25 10.95
C GLN A 785 10.25 -0.61 9.84
N GLY A 786 9.43 -1.59 10.20
CA GLY A 786 8.84 -2.54 9.25
C GLY A 786 9.67 -3.81 8.97
N SER A 787 10.88 -3.92 9.54
CA SER A 787 11.71 -5.13 9.52
C SER A 787 12.25 -5.47 10.93
N GLU A 788 11.55 -5.04 11.98
CA GLU A 788 12.09 -5.08 13.35
C GLU A 788 12.46 -6.50 13.80
N ASN A 789 13.68 -6.64 14.32
CA ASN A 789 14.22 -7.87 14.87
C ASN A 789 14.56 -7.69 16.35
N SER A 790 14.05 -8.57 17.20
CA SER A 790 14.47 -8.63 18.61
C SER A 790 14.07 -9.91 19.32
N TYR A 791 14.82 -10.27 20.34
CA TYR A 791 14.30 -11.01 21.48
C TYR A 791 13.90 -10.03 22.58
N TYR A 792 12.87 -10.32 23.35
CA TYR A 792 12.58 -9.51 24.53
C TYR A 792 11.78 -10.25 25.58
N LEU A 793 12.01 -9.85 26.83
CA LEU A 793 11.27 -10.30 28.00
C LEU A 793 10.16 -9.29 28.29
N ASP A 794 8.94 -9.77 28.53
CA ASP A 794 7.88 -8.91 29.05
C ASP A 794 7.14 -9.51 30.24
N LEU A 795 6.51 -8.63 31.02
CA LEU A 795 5.58 -8.99 32.09
C LEU A 795 4.19 -8.44 31.74
N ARG A 796 3.15 -9.26 31.90
CA ARG A 796 1.76 -8.86 31.68
C ARG A 796 1.03 -8.59 32.98
N THR A 797 -0.02 -7.78 32.91
CA THR A 797 -0.93 -7.50 34.05
C THR A 797 -1.59 -8.75 34.63
N THR A 798 -1.63 -9.84 33.87
CA THR A 798 -2.14 -11.15 34.31
C THR A 798 -1.15 -11.96 35.15
N GLY A 799 0.09 -11.51 35.32
CA GLY A 799 1.16 -12.30 35.96
C GLY A 799 1.96 -13.19 35.00
N SER A 800 1.76 -13.02 33.69
CA SER A 800 2.50 -13.81 32.68
C SER A 800 3.84 -13.15 32.38
N VAL A 801 4.94 -13.86 32.63
CA VAL A 801 6.29 -13.49 32.15
C VAL A 801 6.58 -14.26 30.86
N ARG A 802 7.06 -13.58 29.82
CA ARG A 802 7.23 -14.20 28.48
C ARG A 802 8.54 -13.82 27.83
N ILE A 803 9.12 -14.78 27.12
CA ILE A 803 10.17 -14.53 26.13
C ILE A 803 9.51 -14.48 24.76
N ASN A 804 9.79 -13.42 24.02
CA ASN A 804 9.17 -13.11 22.74
C ASN A 804 10.24 -12.88 21.68
N ARG A 805 9.84 -13.03 20.41
CA ARG A 805 10.65 -12.74 19.23
C ARG A 805 9.90 -11.84 18.26
N ASN A 806 10.57 -10.81 17.75
CA ASN A 806 10.24 -10.18 16.48
C ASN A 806 11.25 -10.66 15.43
N LEU A 807 10.77 -11.14 14.29
CA LEU A 807 11.60 -11.47 13.12
C LEU A 807 10.97 -10.81 11.90
N ASN A 808 11.64 -9.82 11.30
CA ASN A 808 11.12 -9.01 10.19
C ASN A 808 9.71 -8.50 10.49
N SER A 809 9.56 -7.83 11.64
CA SER A 809 8.28 -7.35 12.19
C SER A 809 7.24 -8.42 12.58
N SER A 810 7.45 -9.69 12.28
CA SER A 810 6.55 -10.78 12.71
C SER A 810 6.73 -11.11 14.18
N PHE A 811 5.66 -10.99 14.97
CA PHE A 811 5.67 -11.24 16.41
C PHE A 811 5.39 -12.71 16.74
N ASN A 812 6.23 -13.30 17.59
CA ASN A 812 6.04 -14.63 18.16
C ASN A 812 6.25 -14.62 19.69
N VAL A 813 5.37 -15.29 20.41
CA VAL A 813 5.60 -15.64 21.82
C VAL A 813 6.31 -16.99 21.83
N LEU A 814 7.56 -17.03 22.29
CA LEU A 814 8.34 -18.26 22.31
C LEU A 814 8.00 -19.12 23.52
N GLN A 815 7.88 -18.49 24.69
CA GLN A 815 7.56 -19.19 25.92
C GLN A 815 6.87 -18.27 26.92
N THR A 816 5.97 -18.83 27.73
CA THR A 816 5.23 -18.12 28.78
C THR A 816 5.27 -18.90 30.10
N SER A 817 5.44 -18.19 31.21
CA SER A 817 5.35 -18.72 32.58
C SER A 817 4.53 -17.78 33.47
N GLN A 818 4.07 -18.26 34.63
CA GLN A 818 3.33 -17.44 35.60
C GLN A 818 4.23 -17.10 36.78
N VAL A 819 4.24 -15.81 37.16
CA VAL A 819 4.95 -15.38 38.37
C VAL A 819 4.16 -15.73 39.64
N PRO A 820 4.83 -16.04 40.77
CA PRO A 820 4.16 -16.53 41.97
C PRO A 820 3.55 -15.42 42.85
N TYR A 821 3.47 -14.20 42.34
CA TYR A 821 3.01 -13.01 43.06
C TYR A 821 2.01 -12.21 42.23
N THR A 822 1.24 -11.35 42.89
CA THR A 822 0.31 -10.46 42.20
C THR A 822 1.07 -9.32 41.55
N VAL A 823 0.83 -9.12 40.25
CA VAL A 823 1.42 -8.01 39.49
C VAL A 823 0.53 -6.77 39.63
N THR A 824 1.14 -5.65 39.98
CA THR A 824 0.51 -4.33 40.10
C THR A 824 1.27 -3.28 39.29
N ASP A 825 0.54 -2.31 38.73
CA ASP A 825 1.11 -1.06 38.19
C ASP A 825 1.71 -0.20 39.32
N ASP A 826 2.53 0.77 38.95
CA ASP A 826 3.23 1.69 39.87
C ASP A 826 4.05 0.96 40.94
N THR A 827 4.63 -0.18 40.56
CA THR A 827 5.51 -1.01 41.39
C THR A 827 6.83 -1.22 40.64
N TRP A 828 7.96 -1.07 41.33
CA TRP A 828 9.27 -1.34 40.75
C TRP A 828 9.51 -2.85 40.63
N TYR A 829 9.99 -3.29 39.47
CA TYR A 829 10.36 -4.68 39.19
C TYR A 829 11.80 -4.75 38.69
N HIS A 830 12.56 -5.73 39.18
CA HIS A 830 13.74 -6.20 38.50
C HIS A 830 13.34 -7.11 37.35
N ALA A 831 14.00 -6.96 36.20
CA ALA A 831 13.87 -7.84 35.05
C ALA A 831 15.25 -8.23 34.54
N VAL A 832 15.46 -9.52 34.28
CA VAL A 832 16.71 -10.06 33.75
C VAL A 832 16.40 -10.96 32.56
N LEU A 833 17.09 -10.72 31.44
CA LEU A 833 17.04 -11.55 30.24
C LEU A 833 18.46 -11.94 29.84
N GLN A 834 18.69 -13.24 29.66
CA GLN A 834 19.98 -13.80 29.27
C GLN A 834 19.84 -14.60 27.98
N ARG A 835 20.88 -14.53 27.14
CA ARG A 835 21.14 -15.48 26.06
C ARG A 835 22.48 -16.18 26.29
N ASP A 836 22.45 -17.51 26.34
CA ASP A 836 23.63 -18.37 26.33
C ASP A 836 23.51 -19.40 25.20
N GLY A 837 24.27 -19.19 24.12
CA GLY A 837 24.07 -19.90 22.85
C GLY A 837 22.67 -19.61 22.29
N ASP A 838 21.92 -20.67 22.00
CA ASP A 838 20.53 -20.59 21.53
C ASP A 838 19.53 -20.56 22.70
N THR A 839 20.00 -20.61 23.95
CA THR A 839 19.09 -20.65 25.11
C THR A 839 18.84 -19.25 25.66
N LEU A 840 17.57 -18.85 25.66
CA LEU A 840 17.07 -17.63 26.27
C LEU A 840 16.47 -17.93 27.63
N ARG A 841 16.82 -17.12 28.64
CA ARG A 841 16.33 -17.26 30.01
C ARG A 841 15.88 -15.93 30.58
N GLY A 842 14.75 -15.93 31.27
CA GLY A 842 14.15 -14.72 31.82
C GLY A 842 13.64 -14.89 33.24
N LYS A 843 13.72 -13.82 34.02
CA LYS A 843 13.10 -13.72 35.34
C LYS A 843 12.77 -12.27 35.70
N VAL A 844 11.68 -12.11 36.44
CA VAL A 844 11.17 -10.83 36.93
C VAL A 844 10.75 -10.99 38.39
N TRP A 845 11.01 -9.99 39.22
CA TRP A 845 10.57 -9.97 40.63
C TRP A 845 10.40 -8.54 41.15
N PRO A 846 9.53 -8.29 42.15
CA PRO A 846 9.36 -6.97 42.73
C PRO A 846 10.66 -6.46 43.39
N PHE A 847 10.93 -5.17 43.29
CA PHE A 847 12.05 -4.51 43.98
C PHE A 847 11.90 -4.64 45.50
N GLY A 848 13.02 -4.94 46.19
CA GLY A 848 13.06 -5.21 47.63
C GLY A 848 12.81 -6.68 48.02
N GLU A 849 12.42 -7.54 47.07
CA GLU A 849 12.38 -8.99 47.25
C GLU A 849 13.67 -9.65 46.74
N PRO A 850 14.10 -10.80 47.31
CA PRO A 850 15.33 -11.47 46.88
C PRO A 850 15.22 -12.01 45.44
N GLU A 851 16.33 -11.95 44.71
CA GLU A 851 16.42 -12.49 43.34
C GLU A 851 16.08 -14.00 43.31
N PRO A 852 15.18 -14.44 42.41
CA PRO A 852 14.89 -15.85 42.24
C PRO A 852 16.15 -16.64 41.85
N VAL A 853 16.40 -17.74 42.57
CA VAL A 853 17.51 -18.67 42.32
C VAL A 853 17.35 -19.35 40.95
N GLU A 854 16.13 -19.75 40.61
CA GLU A 854 15.81 -20.43 39.34
C GLU A 854 15.31 -19.43 38.30
N TRP A 855 15.61 -19.69 37.02
CA TRP A 855 15.02 -18.98 35.90
C TRP A 855 13.51 -19.27 35.81
N GLN A 856 12.71 -18.23 35.60
CA GLN A 856 11.24 -18.37 35.60
C GLN A 856 10.69 -18.79 34.25
N VAL A 857 11.38 -18.42 33.18
CA VAL A 857 11.04 -18.77 31.79
C VAL A 857 12.33 -19.08 31.02
N GLU A 858 12.33 -20.16 30.24
CA GLU A 858 13.47 -20.62 29.46
C GLU A 858 12.98 -21.22 28.13
N VAL A 859 13.69 -20.92 27.04
CA VAL A 859 13.39 -21.42 25.69
C VAL A 859 14.66 -21.52 24.85
N VAL A 860 14.67 -22.42 23.88
CA VAL A 860 15.75 -22.53 22.88
C VAL A 860 15.24 -21.96 21.56
N ASP A 861 15.94 -20.97 21.02
CA ASP A 861 15.67 -20.33 19.73
C ASP A 861 17.00 -19.78 19.16
N ASP A 862 17.32 -20.14 17.93
CA ASP A 862 18.60 -19.86 17.25
C ASP A 862 18.48 -18.74 16.20
N VAL A 863 17.32 -18.08 16.13
CA VAL A 863 16.99 -17.13 15.06
C VAL A 863 17.83 -15.86 15.09
N HIS A 864 18.06 -15.26 16.27
CA HIS A 864 18.91 -14.07 16.38
C HIS A 864 20.23 -14.43 17.06
N SER A 865 21.33 -14.32 16.32
CA SER A 865 22.67 -14.64 16.80
C SER A 865 23.49 -13.43 17.28
N PHE A 866 23.04 -12.20 16.97
CA PHE A 866 23.64 -10.94 17.40
C PHE A 866 22.63 -9.79 17.37
N GLY A 867 23.00 -8.66 17.98
CA GLY A 867 22.27 -7.39 17.87
C GLY A 867 22.58 -6.47 19.04
N ARG A 868 21.94 -5.30 19.07
CA ARG A 868 22.16 -4.32 20.15
C ARG A 868 21.32 -4.61 21.38
N VAL A 869 21.67 -4.00 22.51
CA VAL A 869 20.92 -4.09 23.76
C VAL A 869 20.37 -2.72 24.15
N GLY A 870 19.23 -2.70 24.82
CA GLY A 870 18.58 -1.44 25.14
C GLY A 870 17.22 -1.62 25.81
N LEU A 871 16.35 -0.65 25.58
CA LEU A 871 15.02 -0.55 26.15
C LEU A 871 13.98 -0.42 25.03
N SER A 872 12.76 -0.91 25.22
CA SER A 872 11.72 -0.83 24.19
C SER A 872 10.32 -0.85 24.75
N HIS A 873 9.36 -0.42 23.93
CA HIS A 873 7.94 -0.68 24.15
C HIS A 873 7.13 -0.54 22.85
N VAL A 874 5.90 -1.08 22.84
CA VAL A 874 4.99 -1.02 21.67
C VAL A 874 3.62 -0.40 21.96
N THR A 875 3.12 -0.51 23.19
CA THR A 875 1.76 -0.08 23.54
C THR A 875 1.72 1.41 23.84
N SER A 876 0.95 2.17 23.06
CA SER A 876 0.61 3.57 23.36
C SER A 876 -0.13 3.68 24.70
N SER A 877 0.02 4.80 25.40
CA SER A 877 -0.59 5.03 26.74
C SER A 877 0.06 4.25 27.90
N ARG A 878 1.24 3.67 27.69
CA ARG A 878 2.13 3.18 28.75
C ARG A 878 3.30 4.12 28.95
N ILE A 879 3.67 4.28 30.21
CA ILE A 879 4.89 4.98 30.62
C ILE A 879 5.76 3.96 31.37
N ASN A 880 7.03 3.85 30.98
CA ASN A 880 8.01 3.02 31.68
C ASN A 880 9.13 3.88 32.24
N ASP A 881 9.22 3.93 33.57
CA ASP A 881 10.34 4.54 34.28
C ASP A 881 11.45 3.49 34.46
N TRP A 882 12.62 3.70 33.86
CA TRP A 882 13.78 2.82 33.97
C TRP A 882 14.83 3.46 34.89
N ALA A 883 14.96 2.97 36.12
CA ALA A 883 15.91 3.54 37.10
C ALA A 883 17.30 2.91 37.02
N PHE A 884 17.45 1.80 36.30
CA PHE A 884 18.72 1.13 36.11
C PHE A 884 18.71 0.25 34.85
N PHE A 885 19.83 0.19 34.15
CA PHE A 885 20.10 -0.76 33.07
C PHE A 885 21.54 -1.26 33.16
N GLY A 886 21.71 -2.58 33.20
CA GLY A 886 23.00 -3.28 33.28
C GLY A 886 23.12 -4.30 32.16
N VAL A 887 24.35 -4.49 31.66
CA VAL A 887 24.67 -5.42 30.59
C VAL A 887 25.93 -6.20 30.94
N GLY A 888 25.89 -7.51 30.77
CA GLY A 888 27.06 -8.39 30.79
C GLY A 888 27.24 -9.04 29.43
N VAL A 889 28.42 -8.94 28.85
CA VAL A 889 28.76 -9.54 27.55
C VAL A 889 29.92 -10.52 27.69
N GLY A 890 30.06 -11.45 26.75
CA GLY A 890 31.13 -12.46 26.78
C GLY A 890 31.06 -13.39 27.99
N GLY A 891 29.85 -13.67 28.48
CA GLY A 891 29.60 -14.57 29.61
C GLY A 891 29.70 -13.94 31.00
N GLN A 892 29.84 -12.60 31.09
CA GLN A 892 29.66 -11.88 32.34
C GLN A 892 28.18 -11.76 32.69
N GLU A 893 27.86 -11.81 33.98
CA GLU A 893 26.50 -11.48 34.46
C GLU A 893 26.25 -9.98 34.32
N ALA A 894 25.00 -9.58 34.06
CA ALA A 894 24.68 -8.15 34.04
C ALA A 894 24.68 -7.59 35.47
N PRO A 895 25.29 -6.43 35.74
CA PRO A 895 25.16 -5.78 37.04
C PRO A 895 23.69 -5.62 37.43
N ARG A 896 23.36 -5.82 38.71
CA ARG A 896 21.98 -5.66 39.23
C ARG A 896 21.79 -4.27 39.82
N ALA A 897 20.53 -3.83 39.81
CA ALA A 897 20.10 -2.68 40.55
C ALA A 897 20.21 -2.94 42.07
N THR A 898 20.78 -2.00 42.80
CA THR A 898 21.03 -2.05 44.24
C THR A 898 20.08 -1.12 45.00
N ASP A 899 19.98 -1.30 46.32
CA ASP A 899 18.99 -0.59 47.16
C ASP A 899 19.18 0.94 47.18
N TYR A 900 20.38 1.45 46.88
CA TYR A 900 20.68 2.88 46.91
C TYR A 900 20.19 3.66 45.68
N ILE A 901 19.56 3.02 44.69
CA ILE A 901 18.99 3.76 43.53
C ILE A 901 17.94 4.80 43.98
N PHE A 902 17.31 4.57 45.15
CA PHE A 902 16.32 5.49 45.73
C PHE A 902 16.83 6.26 46.96
N GLU A 903 18.04 5.99 47.45
CA GLU A 903 18.62 6.66 48.62
C GLU A 903 19.96 7.34 48.26
N PRO A 904 20.24 8.56 48.74
CA PRO A 904 21.49 9.24 48.41
C PRO A 904 22.70 8.49 48.96
N VAL A 905 23.65 8.12 48.09
CA VAL A 905 24.95 7.59 48.51
C VAL A 905 25.62 8.60 49.43
N SER A 906 25.91 8.18 50.67
CA SER A 906 26.55 8.98 51.70
C SER A 906 27.90 8.36 52.09
N VAL A 907 28.77 9.13 52.74
CA VAL A 907 30.04 8.59 53.27
C VAL A 907 29.78 7.39 54.18
N ASP A 908 28.80 7.49 55.07
CA ASP A 908 28.45 6.42 56.02
C ASP A 908 28.01 5.15 55.27
N TYR A 909 27.28 5.29 54.17
CA TYR A 909 26.86 4.18 53.31
C TYR A 909 28.05 3.48 52.63
N VAL A 910 28.99 4.25 52.08
CA VAL A 910 30.22 3.69 51.47
C VAL A 910 31.05 2.99 52.54
N GLU A 911 31.12 3.54 53.75
CA GLU A 911 31.86 2.94 54.87
C GLU A 911 31.25 1.60 55.30
N GLU A 912 29.93 1.54 55.47
CA GLU A 912 29.21 0.32 55.86
C GLU A 912 29.39 -0.81 54.83
N ASN A 913 29.34 -0.49 53.53
CA ASN A 913 29.56 -1.48 52.48
C ASN A 913 31.02 -1.95 52.40
N ILE A 914 31.99 -1.03 52.52
CA ILE A 914 33.41 -1.43 52.62
C ILE A 914 33.63 -2.37 53.81
N LEU A 915 33.01 -2.10 54.96
CA LEU A 915 33.10 -2.98 56.12
C LEU A 915 32.43 -4.34 55.87
N THR A 916 31.31 -4.36 55.16
CA THR A 916 30.63 -5.61 54.77
C THR A 916 31.53 -6.48 53.89
N PHE A 917 32.22 -5.90 52.89
CA PHE A 917 33.18 -6.63 52.06
C PHE A 917 34.40 -7.14 52.84
N VAL A 918 34.80 -6.41 53.90
CA VAL A 918 35.85 -6.89 54.81
C VAL A 918 35.36 -8.08 55.63
N GLU A 919 34.12 -8.06 56.10
CA GLU A 919 33.51 -9.15 56.87
C GLU A 919 33.26 -10.41 56.02
N SER A 920 32.86 -10.25 54.75
CA SER A 920 32.70 -11.35 53.80
C SER A 920 34.04 -11.94 53.33
N GLY A 921 35.13 -11.17 53.48
CA GLY A 921 36.47 -11.54 53.03
C GLY A 921 36.73 -11.22 51.56
N GLU A 922 35.82 -10.52 50.89
CA GLU A 922 35.94 -10.02 49.51
C GLU A 922 36.86 -8.80 49.42
N LEU A 923 37.13 -8.11 50.53
CA LEU A 923 38.13 -7.05 50.64
C LEU A 923 39.11 -7.33 51.79
N LYS A 924 40.41 -7.33 51.51
CA LYS A 924 41.46 -7.75 52.45
C LYS A 924 42.47 -6.65 52.74
N ALA A 925 43.18 -6.79 53.86
CA ALA A 925 44.32 -5.95 54.19
C ALA A 925 45.53 -6.19 53.27
N PRO A 926 46.23 -5.14 52.81
CA PRO A 926 46.20 -3.76 53.33
C PRO A 926 45.20 -2.80 52.65
N LEU A 927 44.48 -3.23 51.61
CA LEU A 927 43.64 -2.35 50.79
C LEU A 927 42.45 -1.80 51.59
N ASP A 928 41.77 -2.63 52.37
CA ASP A 928 40.70 -2.24 53.31
C ASP A 928 41.01 -0.96 54.11
N LYS A 929 42.19 -0.90 54.73
CA LYS A 929 42.67 0.19 55.59
C LYS A 929 43.02 1.43 54.77
N LEU A 930 43.44 1.27 53.52
CA LEU A 930 43.72 2.39 52.64
C LEU A 930 42.41 3.06 52.21
N LEU A 931 41.42 2.26 51.80
CA LEU A 931 40.11 2.76 51.37
C LEU A 931 39.37 3.47 52.51
N LEU A 932 39.22 2.81 53.67
CA LEU A 932 38.57 3.40 54.85
C LEU A 932 39.26 4.69 55.31
N LYS A 933 40.60 4.73 55.28
CA LYS A 933 41.35 5.94 55.66
C LYS A 933 41.13 7.09 54.70
N ARG A 934 41.00 6.83 53.39
CA ARG A 934 40.70 7.89 52.41
C ARG A 934 39.27 8.38 52.53
N LEU A 935 38.33 7.48 52.77
CA LEU A 935 36.93 7.81 53.01
C LEU A 935 36.76 8.67 54.28
N GLU A 936 37.42 8.32 55.40
CA GLU A 936 37.44 9.12 56.64
C GLU A 936 38.10 10.50 56.42
N GLN A 937 39.07 10.60 55.50
CA GLN A 937 39.67 11.89 55.13
C GLN A 937 38.74 12.72 54.26
N ALA A 938 38.00 12.11 53.33
CA ALA A 938 37.01 12.76 52.49
C ALA A 938 35.90 13.35 53.37
N SER A 939 35.31 12.54 54.26
CA SER A 939 34.28 12.96 55.21
C SER A 939 34.69 14.19 56.03
N ARG A 940 35.90 14.16 56.63
CA ARG A 940 36.41 15.29 57.44
C ARG A 940 36.68 16.58 56.66
N GLN A 941 36.93 16.50 55.35
CA GLN A 941 37.03 17.70 54.51
C GLN A 941 35.64 18.21 54.14
N TYR A 942 34.73 17.31 53.81
CA TYR A 942 33.34 17.63 53.50
C TYR A 942 32.64 18.33 54.68
N GLU A 943 32.79 17.82 55.91
CA GLU A 943 32.27 18.46 57.14
C GLU A 943 32.83 19.88 57.40
N LYS A 944 33.97 20.21 56.81
CA LYS A 944 34.61 21.54 56.89
C LYS A 944 34.25 22.45 55.72
N ASP A 945 33.31 22.03 54.87
CA ASP A 945 32.90 22.77 53.66
C ASP A 945 34.03 22.88 52.62
N HIS A 946 34.95 21.91 52.61
CA HIS A 946 36.09 21.84 51.69
C HIS A 946 35.84 20.77 50.61
N VAL A 947 34.83 21.00 49.76
CA VAL A 947 34.29 20.01 48.80
C VAL A 947 35.34 19.49 47.82
N ASP A 948 36.12 20.38 47.17
CA ASP A 948 37.20 19.97 46.25
C ASP A 948 38.25 19.07 46.91
N GLN A 949 38.61 19.38 48.17
CA GLN A 949 39.57 18.57 48.91
C GLN A 949 38.96 17.24 49.36
N ALA A 950 37.64 17.18 49.54
CA ALA A 950 36.91 15.96 49.85
C ALA A 950 36.83 15.04 48.61
N ILE A 951 36.45 15.57 47.45
CA ILE A 951 36.45 14.88 46.15
C ILE A 951 37.83 14.30 45.86
N LYS A 952 38.89 15.10 46.00
CA LYS A 952 40.27 14.62 45.80
C LYS A 952 40.65 13.42 46.68
N LYS A 953 40.05 13.29 47.87
CA LYS A 953 40.29 12.11 48.74
C LYS A 953 39.54 10.88 48.25
N LEU A 954 38.37 11.06 47.64
CA LEU A 954 37.64 9.99 46.96
C LEU A 954 38.34 9.57 45.65
N GLU A 955 38.89 10.49 44.88
CA GLU A 955 39.75 10.16 43.73
C GLU A 955 41.00 9.39 44.16
N ASP A 956 41.65 9.82 45.25
CA ASP A 956 42.79 9.09 45.85
C ASP A 956 42.36 7.67 46.33
N LEU A 957 41.09 7.49 46.75
CA LEU A 957 40.52 6.19 47.11
C LEU A 957 40.40 5.31 45.87
N LEU A 958 39.77 5.80 44.79
CA LEU A 958 39.64 5.09 43.51
C LEU A 958 41.00 4.71 42.94
N LYS A 959 42.00 5.58 43.08
CA LYS A 959 43.36 5.27 42.67
C LYS A 959 43.96 4.08 43.42
N HIS A 960 43.69 3.95 44.72
CA HIS A 960 44.13 2.78 45.48
C HIS A 960 43.34 1.52 45.12
N LEU A 961 42.04 1.66 44.82
CA LEU A 961 41.17 0.57 44.39
C LEU A 961 41.59 -0.01 43.03
N ASN A 962 42.05 0.85 42.12
CA ASN A 962 42.43 0.51 40.75
C ASN A 962 43.95 0.27 40.56
N ASP A 963 44.72 0.17 41.64
CA ASP A 963 46.16 -0.12 41.59
C ASP A 963 46.40 -1.59 41.22
N GLU A 964 47.16 -1.84 40.14
CA GLU A 964 47.46 -3.20 39.64
C GLU A 964 48.13 -4.07 40.70
N ASP A 965 48.99 -3.48 41.56
CA ASP A 965 49.71 -4.19 42.62
C ASP A 965 48.81 -4.61 43.79
N LEU A 966 47.56 -4.12 43.83
CA LEU A 966 46.60 -4.35 44.91
C LEU A 966 45.36 -5.16 44.50
N GLN A 967 45.27 -5.61 43.24
CA GLN A 967 44.10 -6.33 42.73
C GLN A 967 43.86 -7.68 43.43
N ASP A 968 44.90 -8.36 43.92
CA ASP A 968 44.79 -9.62 44.67
C ASP A 968 44.07 -9.48 46.04
N TYR A 969 43.83 -8.25 46.51
CA TYR A 969 43.22 -7.95 47.81
C TYR A 969 41.73 -7.59 47.73
N VAL A 970 41.14 -7.58 46.53
CA VAL A 970 39.73 -7.25 46.33
C VAL A 970 39.12 -8.18 45.29
N ASP A 971 37.95 -8.72 45.59
CA ASP A 971 37.15 -9.47 44.62
C ASP A 971 36.62 -8.52 43.53
N SER A 972 36.47 -9.01 42.30
CA SER A 972 35.97 -8.21 41.17
C SER A 972 34.61 -7.55 41.46
N ASN A 973 33.74 -8.23 42.21
CA ASN A 973 32.44 -7.71 42.58
C ASN A 973 32.58 -6.57 43.61
N ALA A 974 33.31 -6.80 44.69
CA ALA A 974 33.56 -5.78 45.72
C ALA A 974 34.28 -4.55 45.13
N LYS A 975 35.21 -4.76 44.19
CA LYS A 975 35.88 -3.66 43.49
C LYS A 975 34.88 -2.81 42.70
N SER A 976 34.05 -3.45 41.90
CA SER A 976 33.06 -2.80 41.05
C SER A 976 32.04 -2.01 41.87
N GLU A 977 31.60 -2.55 43.00
CA GLU A 977 30.67 -1.91 43.93
C GLU A 977 31.28 -0.70 44.65
N ILE A 978 32.52 -0.82 45.14
CA ILE A 978 33.21 0.32 45.79
C ILE A 978 33.50 1.44 44.80
N ASP A 979 33.95 1.11 43.60
CA ASP A 979 34.22 2.10 42.54
C ASP A 979 32.93 2.87 42.20
N MET A 980 31.81 2.16 42.09
CA MET A 980 30.48 2.73 41.83
C MET A 980 30.03 3.71 42.90
N MET A 981 30.00 3.27 44.16
CA MET A 981 29.52 4.09 45.26
C MET A 981 30.37 5.36 45.42
N VAL A 982 31.68 5.24 45.21
CA VAL A 982 32.60 6.36 45.36
C VAL A 982 32.46 7.36 44.20
N ASN A 983 32.31 6.88 42.96
CA ASN A 983 32.07 7.76 41.81
C ASN A 983 30.71 8.47 41.91
N GLU A 984 29.65 7.79 42.35
CA GLU A 984 28.34 8.43 42.60
C GLU A 984 28.44 9.48 43.71
N LEU A 985 29.21 9.21 44.78
CA LEU A 985 29.45 10.18 45.84
C LEU A 985 30.23 11.41 45.35
N ILE A 986 31.27 11.21 44.52
CA ILE A 986 32.01 12.31 43.87
C ILE A 986 31.06 13.17 43.03
N PHE A 987 30.31 12.53 42.13
CA PHE A 987 29.40 13.21 41.23
C PHE A 987 28.36 14.06 41.96
N ARG A 988 27.79 13.54 43.05
CA ARG A 988 26.85 14.29 43.91
C ARG A 988 27.50 15.49 44.59
N TRP A 989 28.77 15.37 44.98
CA TRP A 989 29.52 16.48 45.57
C TRP A 989 29.97 17.51 44.54
N GLU A 990 30.11 17.13 43.26
CA GLU A 990 30.37 18.07 42.17
C GLU A 990 29.12 18.86 41.76
N LYS A 991 27.93 18.26 41.89
CA LYS A 991 26.64 18.91 41.57
C LYS A 991 26.09 19.81 42.68
N ASN A 992 26.50 19.64 43.94
CA ASN A 992 26.10 20.46 45.09
C ASN A 992 27.12 21.55 45.39
#